data_AF-A0A9P0B105-F1
#
_entry.id   AF-A0A9P0B105-F1
#
_cell.length_a   1.000
_cell.length_b   1.000
_cell.length_c   1.000
_cell.angle_alpha   90.00
_cell.angle_beta   90.00
_cell.angle_gamma   90.00
#
_symmetry.space_group_name_H-M   'P 1'
#
loop_
_entity.id
_entity.type
_entity.pdbx_description
1 polymer ?
#
loop_
_entity_poly.entity_id
_entity_poly.type
_entity_poly.pdbx_seq_one_letter_code
_entity_poly.pdbx_strand_id
1 'polypeptide(L)'
;MAEFVKLFENLQGKTVGERKKNLFLLLKQDGFKQNQDEILKNLVPKNYLEHLFYIDTLIYLRRTTELLKILKEGNDVYVSKIVKEIWFFKEAFNIIKPQDFVNQCLPEMSYSVRMKTLKKLFHISSEEQSDALFKAVLDRYGLFLALNFLPFCSVATIKKTIEMEELKLHAGHLQLFLKKDPELVINYFDKFGHGIKNKNKFLKYVALHNLEFFLKLIRKYDNIYEGHVGVRTTKRIIDLNRQDVINHPEKYEILKKSVIPRKLHKDFRTYFLNVCSKRLSNFPNQVSCINYLKFVPVNIKFTLIADTYKILIKSDMKSNSVWMENKDILDYLFLVDPEGAAKFAMINYQKSNNNSYLKHLPINISIPMLKEKINLTSSISDRSKLIDLMVLFCKFHKDLNALEEVMTYFCKRHRNDDYNTRKSFLNTVLRCFKYEDFNDKHFTCLMDLKKIHKMKNEYESNDILYSYLEFLYKNGKPYKEVLDAFVEETIEDGCYFNIVDQKVGEVLKIALLELFKQIPIQKKEDYVLEDARLFLNFFEFNKKFPEMEIDIWALPRLVNAIQNFKTSDASWDLIKCIEKMICKKNRKPYENVVKDLYFEDFGENSYNNYIVDWFFNFEIAEFAKHFDNILLYIPTKGFDSWYTLNKYSHLNLDIKTVEFLKQQFGSEQKAQDKIKYVIPLVKMLPPDEYIKFIEPYLPKSEKVDLEDKEARDLYNLQCCIAESLKNVHRKSAVLDTITKFAIGDYLKAILGPLYSASRKVPENQIYAAIETLGTKAVSVRKHSLFLARDILEKKVVIEKLKKFGSEEKNISIQKHLYTCTMKYFILNPCEETLNLVKTFINFIDKFDDESLTNLSQCKVPKKCKPIIWQWAWEYFYANQKVIITPEKYMNEILSLADQRVIEEIPIELSQKIIMETFLNKESALMSNNGILQFVVMFLVYEKRVDPFSLVFNIVSNYKTNHWHNTTDKNIQLFFDEFTGNVNSIFFTSSLIVKFCEFWESMFTPVEAFKQYAILKQIKMYKENSENLESYAKNVIKFVEESYTIYGPLIIFKLAAHVKYINNILLSDNFRIQFVKYLLKFKTSIAIDILILQFVDVFLEKDKYEILNFLSQNDNISFQILYNSQLRD
;
A
#
# COMPACT_ATOMS: atom_id res chain seq x y z
N MET A 1 31.76 51.92 -8.38
CA MET A 1 32.26 50.55 -8.07
C MET A 1 32.14 50.22 -6.58
N ALA A 2 32.97 50.79 -5.70
CA ALA A 2 32.91 50.54 -4.24
C ALA A 2 31.52 50.79 -3.63
N GLU A 3 30.80 51.77 -4.16
CA GLU A 3 29.42 52.07 -3.75
C GLU A 3 28.42 50.93 -4.02
N PHE A 4 28.51 50.25 -5.17
CA PHE A 4 27.61 49.14 -5.48
C PHE A 4 27.83 47.94 -4.56
N VAL A 5 29.10 47.57 -4.35
CA VAL A 5 29.46 46.46 -3.45
C VAL A 5 28.98 46.77 -2.03
N LYS A 6 29.19 48.00 -1.56
CA LYS A 6 28.69 48.46 -0.25
C LYS A 6 27.16 48.41 -0.14
N LEU A 7 26.44 48.79 -1.20
CA LEU A 7 24.97 48.71 -1.23
C LEU A 7 24.45 47.28 -1.28
N PHE A 8 25.14 46.37 -1.99
CA PHE A 8 24.81 44.95 -2.02
C PHE A 8 24.97 44.29 -0.64
N GLU A 9 26.07 44.59 0.05
CA GLU A 9 26.30 44.10 1.42
C GLU A 9 25.27 44.67 2.42
N ASN A 10 24.74 45.87 2.17
CA ASN A 10 23.82 46.59 3.06
C ASN A 10 22.40 46.77 2.49
N LEU A 11 21.86 45.77 1.80
CA LEU A 11 20.48 45.82 1.28
C LEU A 11 19.45 46.09 2.40
N GLN A 12 18.60 47.09 2.23
CA GLN A 12 17.57 47.42 3.22
C GLN A 12 16.47 46.35 3.29
N GLY A 13 15.76 46.24 4.41
CA GLY A 13 14.61 45.34 4.60
C GLY A 13 14.75 44.38 5.79
N LYS A 14 13.62 44.08 6.44
CA LYS A 14 13.54 43.18 7.61
C LYS A 14 13.43 41.73 7.19
N THR A 15 12.65 41.44 6.14
CA THR A 15 12.46 40.09 5.61
C THR A 15 13.40 39.78 4.45
N VAL A 16 13.70 38.49 4.21
CA VAL A 16 14.46 38.04 3.03
C VAL A 16 13.78 38.49 1.72
N GLY A 17 12.44 38.51 1.69
CA GLY A 17 11.66 38.96 0.54
C GLY A 17 11.83 40.45 0.24
N GLU A 18 11.81 41.31 1.27
CA GLU A 18 12.08 42.74 1.14
C GLU A 18 13.50 43.01 0.63
N ARG A 19 14.52 42.37 1.23
CA ARG A 19 15.91 42.52 0.78
C ARG A 19 16.09 42.06 -0.66
N LYS A 20 15.45 40.96 -1.06
CA LYS A 20 15.43 40.49 -2.46
C LYS A 20 14.78 41.50 -3.40
N LYS A 21 13.69 42.16 -2.99
CA LYS A 21 13.08 43.25 -3.77
C LYS A 21 14.07 44.40 -3.97
N ASN A 22 14.78 44.79 -2.90
CA ASN A 22 15.77 45.86 -2.95
C ASN A 22 17.01 45.49 -3.78
N LEU A 23 17.43 44.22 -3.79
CA LEU A 23 18.45 43.73 -4.73
C LEU A 23 18.04 44.02 -6.18
N PHE A 24 16.81 43.68 -6.57
CA PHE A 24 16.37 43.92 -7.94
C PHE A 24 16.19 45.41 -8.28
N LEU A 25 15.97 46.28 -7.30
CA LEU A 25 16.02 47.73 -7.50
C LEU A 25 17.45 48.19 -7.75
N LEU A 26 18.41 47.68 -6.96
CA LEU A 26 19.84 47.97 -7.10
C LEU A 26 20.36 47.52 -8.48
N LEU A 27 19.98 46.33 -8.94
CA LEU A 27 20.39 45.79 -10.26
C LEU A 27 19.83 46.59 -11.45
N LYS A 28 18.79 47.41 -11.26
CA LYS A 28 18.20 48.24 -12.33
C LYS A 28 18.91 49.59 -12.53
N GLN A 29 19.75 50.01 -11.60
CA GLN A 29 20.45 51.29 -11.67
C GLN A 29 21.44 51.32 -12.86
N ASP A 30 21.51 52.45 -13.56
CA ASP A 30 22.28 52.54 -14.82
C ASP A 30 23.80 52.40 -14.61
N GLY A 31 24.32 52.81 -13.45
CA GLY A 31 25.72 52.63 -13.08
C GLY A 31 26.16 51.16 -12.95
N PHE A 32 25.23 50.24 -12.68
CA PHE A 32 25.52 48.80 -12.69
C PHE A 32 25.63 48.24 -14.12
N LYS A 33 24.80 48.74 -15.06
CA LYS A 33 24.78 48.26 -16.44
C LYS A 33 26.07 48.55 -17.20
N GLN A 34 26.76 49.64 -16.88
CA GLN A 34 27.99 50.06 -17.57
C GLN A 34 29.25 49.30 -17.11
N ASN A 35 29.29 48.77 -15.89
CA ASN A 35 30.50 48.19 -15.28
C ASN A 35 30.30 46.74 -14.75
N GLN A 36 29.43 45.96 -15.38
CA GLN A 36 28.98 44.67 -14.85
C GLN A 36 30.11 43.68 -14.56
N ASP A 37 31.06 43.50 -15.49
CA ASP A 37 32.13 42.49 -15.36
C ASP A 37 33.10 42.81 -14.21
N GLU A 38 33.42 44.10 -14.04
CA GLU A 38 34.30 44.56 -12.98
C GLU A 38 33.60 44.49 -11.61
N ILE A 39 32.30 44.77 -11.55
CA ILE A 39 31.50 44.63 -10.32
C ILE A 39 31.41 43.15 -9.92
N LEU A 40 31.13 42.24 -10.86
CA LEU A 40 31.02 40.80 -10.57
C LEU A 40 32.34 40.19 -10.10
N LYS A 41 33.49 40.62 -10.64
CA LYS A 41 34.81 40.18 -10.17
C LYS A 41 35.09 40.56 -8.72
N ASN A 42 34.57 41.70 -8.28
CA ASN A 42 34.81 42.22 -6.92
C ASN A 42 33.70 41.84 -5.92
N LEU A 43 32.60 41.24 -6.36
CA LEU A 43 31.48 40.88 -5.50
C LEU A 43 31.72 39.51 -4.86
N VAL A 44 32.26 39.51 -3.64
CA VAL A 44 32.53 38.30 -2.86
C VAL A 44 31.45 38.15 -1.79
N PRO A 45 30.49 37.22 -1.95
CA PRO A 45 29.45 37.01 -0.94
C PRO A 45 30.06 36.51 0.38
N LYS A 46 29.72 37.17 1.49
CA LYS A 46 30.30 36.92 2.83
C LYS A 46 29.49 35.93 3.65
N ASN A 47 28.20 35.83 3.38
CA ASN A 47 27.27 34.98 4.12
C ASN A 47 26.32 34.21 3.19
N TYR A 48 25.52 33.32 3.77
CA TYR A 48 24.62 32.44 3.02
C TYR A 48 23.56 33.21 2.22
N LEU A 49 23.01 34.30 2.78
CA LEU A 49 22.01 35.12 2.09
C LEU A 49 22.62 35.84 0.89
N GLU A 50 23.79 36.43 1.05
CA GLU A 50 24.54 37.11 -0.02
C GLU A 50 24.89 36.14 -1.15
N HIS A 51 25.27 34.90 -0.86
CA HIS A 51 25.46 33.87 -1.89
C HIS A 51 24.18 33.61 -2.71
N LEU A 52 23.01 33.57 -2.05
CA LEU A 52 21.73 33.41 -2.75
C LEU A 52 21.41 34.62 -3.64
N PHE A 53 21.77 35.82 -3.21
CA PHE A 53 21.61 37.07 -3.97
C PHE A 53 22.63 37.20 -5.10
N TYR A 54 23.85 36.70 -4.92
CA TYR A 54 24.85 36.61 -5.97
C TYR A 54 24.35 35.72 -7.11
N ILE A 55 23.79 34.55 -6.79
CA ILE A 55 23.18 33.68 -7.80
C ILE A 55 21.99 34.36 -8.49
N ASP A 56 21.11 35.04 -7.74
CA ASP A 56 20.01 35.80 -8.33
C ASP A 56 20.53 36.91 -9.28
N THR A 57 21.68 37.52 -8.96
CA THR A 57 22.36 38.51 -9.80
C THR A 57 22.95 37.89 -11.07
N LEU A 58 23.61 36.73 -10.97
CA LEU A 58 24.15 36.00 -12.12
C LEU A 58 23.04 35.54 -13.08
N ILE A 59 21.90 35.09 -12.52
CA ILE A 59 20.71 34.74 -13.31
C ILE A 59 20.15 35.97 -14.02
N TYR A 60 20.02 37.10 -13.32
CA TYR A 60 19.55 38.36 -13.90
C TYR A 60 20.44 38.83 -15.07
N LEU A 61 21.75 38.69 -14.92
CA LEU A 61 22.75 39.09 -15.92
C LEU A 61 23.05 38.05 -17.01
N ARG A 62 22.44 36.86 -16.92
CA ARG A 62 22.71 35.72 -17.81
C ARG A 62 24.19 35.30 -17.90
N ARG A 63 24.87 35.22 -16.76
CA ARG A 63 26.29 34.85 -16.67
C ARG A 63 26.51 33.34 -16.73
N THR A 64 26.50 32.80 -17.94
CA THR A 64 26.47 31.36 -18.21
C THR A 64 27.70 30.60 -17.66
N THR A 65 28.91 31.15 -17.78
CA THR A 65 30.14 30.48 -17.34
C THR A 65 30.19 30.30 -15.82
N GLU A 66 29.83 31.35 -15.08
CA GLU A 66 29.81 31.41 -13.63
C GLU A 66 28.70 30.51 -13.07
N LEU A 67 27.50 30.54 -13.68
CA LEU A 67 26.42 29.64 -13.31
C LEU A 67 26.76 28.17 -13.57
N LEU A 68 27.48 27.86 -14.65
CA LEU A 68 27.95 26.50 -14.92
C LEU A 68 28.94 26.02 -13.85
N LYS A 69 29.83 26.90 -13.37
CA LYS A 69 30.75 26.59 -12.26
C LYS A 69 29.97 26.27 -10.98
N ILE A 70 29.00 27.10 -10.62
CA ILE A 70 28.15 26.89 -9.44
C ILE A 70 27.31 25.61 -9.58
N LEU A 71 26.82 25.30 -10.79
CA LEU A 71 26.07 24.07 -11.04
C LEU A 71 26.93 22.82 -10.77
N LYS A 72 28.20 22.84 -11.18
CA LYS A 72 29.16 21.74 -10.99
C LYS A 72 29.53 21.51 -9.52
N GLU A 73 29.47 22.53 -8.68
CA GLU A 73 29.71 22.41 -7.23
C GLU A 73 28.69 21.50 -6.50
N GLY A 74 27.49 21.33 -7.05
CA GLY A 74 26.52 20.35 -6.56
C GLY A 74 25.78 20.73 -5.28
N ASN A 75 25.77 22.01 -4.88
CA ASN A 75 24.92 22.49 -3.79
C ASN A 75 23.44 22.42 -4.19
N ASP A 76 22.65 21.59 -3.50
CA ASP A 76 21.24 21.32 -3.84
C ASP A 76 20.36 22.58 -3.90
N VAL A 77 20.60 23.57 -3.03
CA VAL A 77 19.81 24.81 -3.00
C VAL A 77 20.13 25.65 -4.24
N TYR A 78 21.41 25.78 -4.58
CA TYR A 78 21.87 26.57 -5.72
C TYR A 78 21.45 25.93 -7.04
N VAL A 79 21.68 24.62 -7.18
CA VAL A 79 21.24 23.82 -8.33
C VAL A 79 19.73 23.96 -8.55
N SER A 80 18.93 23.96 -7.48
CA SER A 80 17.47 24.08 -7.59
C SER A 80 17.00 25.47 -8.08
N LYS A 81 17.82 26.51 -7.94
CA LYS A 81 17.56 27.83 -8.56
C LYS A 81 17.97 27.79 -10.03
N ILE A 82 19.17 27.32 -10.35
CA ILE A 82 19.71 27.28 -11.73
C ILE A 82 18.85 26.40 -12.65
N VAL A 83 18.42 25.22 -12.20
CA VAL A 83 17.63 24.25 -13.00
C VAL A 83 16.27 24.82 -13.47
N LYS A 84 15.75 25.87 -12.81
CA LYS A 84 14.52 26.53 -13.22
C LYS A 84 14.71 27.39 -14.48
N GLU A 85 15.91 27.90 -14.70
CA GLU A 85 16.26 28.81 -15.77
C GLU A 85 16.45 28.07 -17.11
N ILE A 86 15.40 28.04 -17.96
CA ILE A 86 15.45 27.35 -19.26
C ILE A 86 16.51 27.94 -20.20
N TRP A 87 16.65 29.26 -20.21
CA TRP A 87 17.59 29.99 -21.08
C TRP A 87 19.03 29.54 -20.83
N PHE A 88 19.40 29.29 -19.57
CA PHE A 88 20.75 28.89 -19.19
C PHE A 88 21.16 27.58 -19.86
N PHE A 89 20.30 26.56 -19.86
CA PHE A 89 20.62 25.27 -20.50
C PHE A 89 20.69 25.39 -22.03
N LYS A 90 19.85 26.26 -22.62
CA LYS A 90 19.92 26.53 -24.06
C LYS A 90 21.27 27.16 -24.42
N GLU A 91 21.72 28.17 -23.67
CA GLU A 91 22.99 28.87 -23.97
C GLU A 91 24.22 28.04 -23.60
N ALA A 92 24.25 27.44 -22.39
CA ALA A 92 25.40 26.70 -21.88
C ALA A 92 25.75 25.44 -22.70
N PHE A 93 24.75 24.82 -23.33
CA PHE A 93 24.91 23.53 -23.99
C PHE A 93 24.53 23.54 -25.49
N ASN A 94 24.27 24.71 -26.09
CA ASN A 94 23.81 24.80 -27.50
C ASN A 94 24.80 24.21 -28.51
N ILE A 95 26.10 24.43 -28.27
CA ILE A 95 27.19 24.18 -29.23
C ILE A 95 27.87 22.83 -28.94
N ILE A 96 27.64 22.25 -27.77
CA ILE A 96 28.35 21.05 -27.34
C ILE A 96 27.70 19.83 -27.99
N LYS A 97 28.48 19.07 -28.76
CA LYS A 97 28.00 17.80 -29.34
C LYS A 97 27.59 16.86 -28.20
N PRO A 98 26.52 16.06 -28.36
CA PRO A 98 26.05 15.17 -27.29
C PRO A 98 27.13 14.26 -26.70
N GLN A 99 28.04 13.76 -27.54
CA GLN A 99 29.15 12.90 -27.11
C GLN A 99 30.17 13.66 -26.24
N ASP A 100 30.51 14.89 -26.61
CA ASP A 100 31.45 15.73 -25.86
C ASP A 100 30.82 16.15 -24.52
N PHE A 101 29.54 16.50 -24.53
CA PHE A 101 28.80 16.81 -23.31
C PHE A 101 28.81 15.63 -22.32
N VAL A 102 28.51 14.42 -22.80
CA VAL A 102 28.43 13.24 -21.95
C VAL A 102 29.80 12.83 -21.40
N ASN A 103 30.87 12.99 -22.18
CA ASN A 103 32.22 12.56 -21.79
C ASN A 103 33.05 13.61 -21.06
N GLN A 104 32.78 14.91 -21.25
CA GLN A 104 33.59 15.99 -20.68
C GLN A 104 32.84 16.79 -19.60
N CYS A 105 31.54 17.07 -19.81
CA CYS A 105 30.78 17.91 -18.87
C CYS A 105 30.15 17.12 -17.72
N LEU A 106 29.51 15.98 -18.03
CA LEU A 106 28.84 15.18 -17.00
C LEU A 106 29.78 14.66 -15.90
N PRO A 107 31.04 14.25 -16.17
CA PRO A 107 31.93 13.74 -15.11
C PRO A 107 32.29 14.77 -14.03
N GLU A 108 32.21 16.07 -14.35
CA GLU A 108 32.40 17.16 -13.39
C GLU A 108 31.14 17.45 -12.54
N MET A 109 30.04 16.74 -12.78
CA MET A 109 28.79 16.89 -12.06
C MET A 109 28.50 15.66 -11.22
N SER A 110 27.87 15.87 -10.06
CA SER A 110 27.38 14.75 -9.26
C SER A 110 26.22 14.02 -9.93
N TYR A 111 25.97 12.76 -9.56
CA TYR A 111 24.86 11.98 -10.09
C TYR A 111 23.51 12.75 -10.00
N SER A 112 23.24 13.40 -8.87
CA SER A 112 22.01 14.20 -8.71
C SER A 112 21.93 15.38 -9.70
N VAL A 113 23.03 16.11 -9.89
CA VAL A 113 23.08 17.24 -10.84
C VAL A 113 23.02 16.76 -12.28
N ARG A 114 23.72 15.67 -12.62
CA ARG A 114 23.65 15.03 -13.94
C ARG A 114 22.22 14.68 -14.33
N MET A 115 21.48 14.01 -13.45
CA MET A 115 20.09 13.63 -13.72
C MET A 115 19.17 14.85 -13.91
N LYS A 116 19.35 15.92 -13.11
CA LYS A 116 18.58 17.18 -13.26
C LYS A 116 18.92 17.88 -14.58
N THR A 117 20.20 17.94 -14.94
CA THR A 117 20.72 18.56 -16.16
C THR A 117 20.25 17.81 -17.40
N LEU A 118 20.46 16.50 -17.46
CA LEU A 118 19.98 15.64 -18.55
C LEU A 118 18.48 15.80 -18.75
N LYS A 119 17.69 15.67 -17.68
CA LYS A 119 16.24 15.83 -17.76
C LYS A 119 15.85 17.18 -18.36
N LYS A 120 16.53 18.26 -17.98
CA LYS A 120 16.27 19.59 -18.50
C LYS A 120 16.63 19.70 -19.98
N LEU A 121 17.77 19.14 -20.41
CA LEU A 121 18.22 19.11 -21.79
C LEU A 121 17.25 18.32 -22.69
N PHE A 122 16.90 17.09 -22.31
CA PHE A 122 15.90 16.29 -23.04
C PHE A 122 14.54 16.97 -23.18
N HIS A 123 14.15 17.85 -22.25
CA HIS A 123 12.91 18.61 -22.35
C HIS A 123 12.97 19.78 -23.35
N ILE A 124 14.16 20.26 -23.72
CA ILE A 124 14.33 21.43 -24.60
C ILE A 124 14.95 21.09 -25.95
N SER A 125 15.54 19.90 -26.09
CA SER A 125 16.15 19.38 -27.31
C SER A 125 15.11 18.96 -28.35
N SER A 126 15.49 18.98 -29.63
CA SER A 126 14.71 18.34 -30.70
C SER A 126 14.74 16.81 -30.56
N GLU A 127 13.88 16.09 -31.30
CA GLU A 127 13.90 14.62 -31.27
C GLU A 127 15.24 14.06 -31.77
N GLU A 128 15.83 14.64 -32.82
CA GLU A 128 17.14 14.23 -33.36
C GLU A 128 18.27 14.43 -32.33
N GLN A 129 18.27 15.57 -31.64
CA GLN A 129 19.23 15.84 -30.57
C GLN A 129 19.02 14.90 -29.38
N SER A 130 17.76 14.61 -29.04
CA SER A 130 17.40 13.67 -27.98
C SER A 130 17.85 12.25 -28.30
N ASP A 131 17.71 11.80 -29.55
CA ASP A 131 18.17 10.49 -30.00
C ASP A 131 19.70 10.38 -29.91
N ALA A 132 20.42 11.40 -30.37
CA ALA A 132 21.88 11.44 -30.28
C ALA A 132 22.37 11.48 -28.82
N LEU A 133 21.71 12.26 -27.96
CA LEU A 133 22.03 12.32 -26.53
C LEU A 133 21.69 11.02 -25.80
N PHE A 134 20.56 10.39 -26.14
CA PHE A 134 20.19 9.09 -25.59
C PHE A 134 21.23 8.03 -25.92
N LYS A 135 21.70 7.99 -27.18
CA LYS A 135 22.78 7.09 -27.59
C LYS A 135 24.07 7.35 -26.82
N ALA A 136 24.50 8.60 -26.71
CA ALA A 136 25.70 8.98 -25.95
C ALA A 136 25.62 8.52 -24.48
N VAL A 137 24.45 8.71 -23.85
CA VAL A 137 24.20 8.28 -22.47
C VAL A 137 24.16 6.76 -22.34
N LEU A 138 23.52 6.07 -23.29
CA LEU A 138 23.46 4.61 -23.36
C LEU A 138 24.88 4.00 -23.46
N ASP A 139 25.74 4.60 -24.28
CA ASP A 139 27.11 4.13 -24.49
C ASP A 139 27.97 4.30 -23.23
N ARG A 140 27.91 5.48 -22.56
CA ARG A 140 28.73 5.77 -21.37
C ARG A 140 28.21 5.14 -20.08
N TYR A 141 26.91 5.24 -19.81
CA TYR A 141 26.32 4.88 -18.50
C TYR A 141 25.44 3.63 -18.55
N GLY A 142 25.11 3.13 -19.73
CA GLY A 142 24.30 1.93 -19.90
C GLY A 142 22.79 2.19 -19.95
N LEU A 143 22.06 1.11 -20.23
CA LEU A 143 20.63 1.11 -20.50
C LEU A 143 19.82 1.65 -19.32
N PHE A 144 20.18 1.30 -18.09
CA PHE A 144 19.42 1.71 -16.91
C PHE A 144 19.28 3.23 -16.77
N LEU A 145 20.38 3.96 -16.97
CA LEU A 145 20.36 5.42 -16.86
C LEU A 145 19.67 6.03 -18.08
N ALA A 146 20.00 5.55 -19.29
CA ALA A 146 19.45 6.03 -20.55
C ALA A 146 17.92 5.88 -20.60
N LEU A 147 17.35 4.79 -20.06
CA LEU A 147 15.91 4.52 -20.09
C LEU A 147 15.05 5.61 -19.47
N ASN A 148 15.58 6.37 -18.51
CA ASN A 148 14.87 7.51 -17.91
C ASN A 148 14.55 8.62 -18.93
N PHE A 149 15.25 8.63 -20.07
CA PHE A 149 15.16 9.64 -21.11
C PHE A 149 14.60 9.12 -22.44
N LEU A 150 14.37 7.81 -22.55
CA LEU A 150 13.77 7.19 -23.73
C LEU A 150 12.46 7.88 -24.19
N PRO A 151 11.53 8.32 -23.31
CA PRO A 151 10.30 8.96 -23.77
C PRO A 151 10.45 10.30 -24.50
N PHE A 152 11.63 10.91 -24.47
CA PHE A 152 11.93 12.16 -25.20
C PHE A 152 12.49 11.89 -26.60
N CYS A 153 12.94 10.67 -26.87
CA CYS A 153 13.47 10.23 -28.16
C CYS A 153 12.37 10.10 -29.22
N SER A 154 12.73 10.09 -30.50
CA SER A 154 11.79 9.89 -31.61
C SER A 154 11.02 8.57 -31.49
N VAL A 155 9.84 8.49 -32.12
CA VAL A 155 9.03 7.27 -32.15
C VAL A 155 9.82 6.09 -32.72
N ALA A 156 10.65 6.32 -33.75
CA ALA A 156 11.50 5.31 -34.36
C ALA A 156 12.53 4.74 -33.36
N THR A 157 13.24 5.62 -32.64
CA THR A 157 14.21 5.22 -31.61
C THR A 157 13.54 4.47 -30.45
N ILE A 158 12.35 4.91 -30.03
CA ILE A 158 11.58 4.21 -29.00
C ILE A 158 11.20 2.79 -29.46
N LYS A 159 10.61 2.65 -30.66
CA LYS A 159 10.22 1.34 -31.21
C LYS A 159 11.41 0.41 -31.34
N LYS A 160 12.52 0.90 -31.92
CA LYS A 160 13.78 0.15 -32.04
C LYS A 160 14.29 -0.33 -30.67
N THR A 161 14.24 0.53 -29.66
CA THR A 161 14.68 0.18 -28.30
C THR A 161 13.75 -0.86 -27.65
N ILE A 162 12.43 -0.73 -27.82
CA ILE A 162 11.44 -1.73 -27.38
C ILE A 162 11.70 -3.08 -28.05
N GLU A 163 12.08 -3.09 -29.33
CA GLU A 163 12.35 -4.30 -30.11
C GLU A 163 13.67 -4.99 -29.72
N MET A 164 14.73 -4.21 -29.53
CA MET A 164 16.07 -4.73 -29.25
C MET A 164 16.23 -5.17 -27.80
N GLU A 165 15.69 -4.40 -26.86
CA GLU A 165 15.96 -4.55 -25.43
C GLU A 165 14.75 -5.08 -24.66
N GLU A 166 15.01 -5.74 -23.53
CA GLU A 166 13.96 -6.08 -22.58
C GLU A 166 13.75 -4.93 -21.60
N LEU A 167 12.73 -4.13 -21.87
CA LEU A 167 12.50 -2.89 -21.16
C LEU A 167 11.61 -3.09 -19.94
N LYS A 168 12.04 -2.55 -18.80
CA LYS A 168 11.23 -2.43 -17.58
C LYS A 168 10.80 -0.99 -17.38
N LEU A 169 9.76 -0.57 -18.11
CA LEU A 169 9.21 0.79 -18.01
C LEU A 169 8.26 0.92 -16.80
N HIS A 170 8.36 2.04 -16.08
CA HIS A 170 7.42 2.39 -15.02
C HIS A 170 6.24 3.21 -15.58
N ALA A 171 5.16 3.35 -14.81
CA ALA A 171 3.95 4.07 -15.21
C ALA A 171 4.21 5.47 -15.82
N GLY A 172 5.15 6.25 -15.28
CA GLY A 172 5.48 7.58 -15.83
C GLY A 172 6.03 7.57 -17.28
N HIS A 173 6.81 6.54 -17.66
CA HIS A 173 7.29 6.41 -19.04
C HIS A 173 6.13 6.10 -19.97
N LEU A 174 5.24 5.19 -19.57
CA LEU A 174 4.05 4.84 -20.34
C LEU A 174 3.07 6.02 -20.47
N GLN A 175 2.98 6.89 -19.46
CA GLN A 175 2.21 8.14 -19.57
C GLN A 175 2.78 9.08 -20.64
N LEU A 176 4.10 9.18 -20.74
CA LEU A 176 4.76 9.98 -21.77
C LEU A 176 4.61 9.34 -23.15
N PHE A 177 4.73 8.01 -23.25
CA PHE A 177 4.44 7.28 -24.50
C PHE A 177 3.01 7.53 -24.96
N LEU A 178 2.01 7.40 -24.08
CA LEU A 178 0.61 7.66 -24.41
C LEU A 178 0.37 9.07 -24.94
N LYS A 179 1.05 10.07 -24.38
CA LYS A 179 0.95 11.47 -24.84
C LYS A 179 1.63 11.68 -26.20
N LYS A 180 2.66 10.89 -26.51
CA LYS A 180 3.43 11.00 -27.75
C LYS A 180 2.76 10.23 -28.90
N ASP A 181 2.49 8.95 -28.68
CA ASP A 181 1.80 8.06 -29.61
C ASP A 181 1.20 6.88 -28.82
N PRO A 182 -0.14 6.74 -28.74
CA PRO A 182 -0.79 5.62 -28.07
C PRO A 182 -0.35 4.24 -28.59
N GLU A 183 0.09 4.13 -29.85
CA GLU A 183 0.56 2.88 -30.43
C GLU A 183 1.86 2.38 -29.77
N LEU A 184 2.69 3.29 -29.23
CA LEU A 184 3.87 2.89 -28.44
C LEU A 184 3.48 2.11 -27.18
N VAL A 185 2.34 2.46 -26.57
CA VAL A 185 1.81 1.71 -25.42
C VAL A 185 1.34 0.34 -25.88
N ILE A 186 0.65 0.25 -27.02
CA ILE A 186 0.20 -1.02 -27.58
C ILE A 186 1.39 -1.92 -27.89
N ASN A 187 2.41 -1.42 -28.60
CA ASN A 187 3.64 -2.16 -28.91
C ASN A 187 4.34 -2.67 -27.65
N TYR A 188 4.40 -1.85 -26.59
CA TYR A 188 4.99 -2.26 -25.33
C TYR A 188 4.16 -3.34 -24.61
N PHE A 189 2.83 -3.21 -24.60
CA PHE A 189 1.94 -4.20 -23.99
C PHE A 189 1.87 -5.51 -24.78
N ASP A 190 1.91 -5.47 -26.11
CA ASP A 190 1.99 -6.67 -26.95
C ASP A 190 3.26 -7.48 -26.65
N LYS A 191 4.37 -6.79 -26.36
CA LYS A 191 5.64 -7.46 -26.03
C LYS A 191 5.79 -7.86 -24.56
N PHE A 192 5.25 -7.07 -23.62
CA PHE A 192 5.55 -7.18 -22.19
C PHE A 192 4.31 -7.18 -21.26
N GLY A 193 3.08 -7.26 -21.78
CA GLY A 193 1.82 -6.92 -21.10
C GLY A 193 1.55 -7.52 -19.71
N HIS A 194 2.15 -8.68 -19.39
CA HIS A 194 2.04 -9.32 -18.06
C HIS A 194 3.13 -8.88 -17.06
N GLY A 195 4.26 -8.32 -17.52
CA GLY A 195 5.43 -7.97 -16.71
C GLY A 195 5.52 -6.50 -16.26
N ILE A 196 4.46 -5.71 -16.46
CA ILE A 196 4.49 -4.26 -16.23
C ILE A 196 4.35 -3.92 -14.75
N LYS A 197 5.43 -3.41 -14.14
CA LYS A 197 5.41 -2.93 -12.75
C LYS A 197 4.50 -1.69 -12.61
N ASN A 198 3.63 -1.68 -11.61
CA ASN A 198 2.65 -0.61 -11.37
C ASN A 198 1.63 -0.40 -12.51
N LYS A 199 1.29 -1.45 -13.26
CA LYS A 199 0.29 -1.44 -14.34
C LYS A 199 -1.00 -0.73 -13.96
N ASN A 200 -1.56 -1.03 -12.79
CA ASN A 200 -2.79 -0.40 -12.29
C ASN A 200 -2.66 1.13 -12.09
N LYS A 201 -1.48 1.63 -11.72
CA LYS A 201 -1.25 3.09 -11.58
C LYS A 201 -1.29 3.79 -12.94
N PHE A 202 -0.70 3.18 -13.96
CA PHE A 202 -0.79 3.68 -15.34
C PHE A 202 -2.22 3.61 -15.85
N LEU A 203 -2.89 2.46 -15.72
CA LEU A 203 -4.26 2.28 -16.20
C LEU A 203 -5.26 3.22 -15.51
N LYS A 204 -5.11 3.51 -14.22
CA LYS A 204 -5.88 4.56 -13.53
C LYS A 204 -5.69 5.93 -14.18
N TYR A 205 -4.46 6.27 -14.56
CA TYR A 205 -4.17 7.51 -15.29
C TYR A 205 -4.86 7.52 -16.66
N VAL A 206 -4.77 6.43 -17.43
CA VAL A 206 -5.45 6.30 -18.73
C VAL A 206 -6.96 6.45 -18.57
N ALA A 207 -7.56 5.77 -17.60
CA ALA A 207 -9.00 5.84 -17.34
C ALA A 207 -9.50 7.26 -16.99
N LEU A 208 -8.63 8.12 -16.44
CA LEU A 208 -8.96 9.51 -16.14
C LEU A 208 -8.82 10.42 -17.37
N HIS A 209 -7.77 10.23 -18.16
CA HIS A 209 -7.38 11.17 -19.23
C HIS A 209 -7.78 10.74 -20.65
N ASN A 210 -7.84 9.44 -20.94
CA ASN A 210 -8.23 8.90 -22.24
C ASN A 210 -9.06 7.62 -22.05
N LEU A 211 -10.36 7.81 -21.80
CA LEU A 211 -11.26 6.71 -21.41
C LEU A 211 -11.49 5.69 -22.53
N GLU A 212 -11.55 6.16 -23.78
CA GLU A 212 -11.70 5.28 -24.94
C GLU A 212 -10.49 4.36 -25.11
N PHE A 213 -9.28 4.90 -24.98
CA PHE A 213 -8.07 4.09 -25.02
C PHE A 213 -7.97 3.12 -23.84
N PHE A 214 -8.41 3.52 -22.65
CA PHE A 214 -8.51 2.61 -21.49
C PHE A 214 -9.44 1.42 -21.77
N LEU A 215 -10.61 1.67 -22.37
CA LEU A 215 -11.53 0.61 -22.77
C LEU A 215 -10.94 -0.27 -23.89
N LYS A 216 -10.22 0.32 -24.85
CA LYS A 216 -9.47 -0.44 -25.88
C LYS A 216 -8.47 -1.40 -25.25
N LEU A 217 -7.71 -0.95 -24.24
CA LEU A 217 -6.73 -1.79 -23.53
C LEU A 217 -7.40 -2.93 -22.77
N ILE A 218 -8.50 -2.67 -22.04
CA ILE A 218 -9.21 -3.72 -21.30
C ILE A 218 -9.86 -4.75 -22.22
N ARG A 219 -10.33 -4.32 -23.39
CA ARG A 219 -10.90 -5.24 -24.40
C ARG A 219 -9.83 -6.05 -25.13
N LYS A 220 -8.64 -5.47 -25.37
CA LYS A 220 -7.54 -6.16 -26.07
C LYS A 220 -6.80 -7.13 -25.15
N TYR A 221 -6.69 -6.83 -23.86
CA TYR A 221 -5.93 -7.61 -22.91
C TYR A 221 -6.83 -8.01 -21.72
N ASP A 222 -7.19 -9.29 -21.67
CA ASP A 222 -7.98 -9.83 -20.58
C ASP A 222 -7.25 -9.69 -19.23
N ASN A 223 -8.01 -9.36 -18.19
CA ASN A 223 -7.51 -9.19 -16.81
C ASN A 223 -6.33 -8.21 -16.70
N ILE A 224 -6.28 -7.20 -17.57
CA ILE A 224 -5.25 -6.17 -17.52
C ILE A 224 -5.40 -5.22 -16.32
N TYR A 225 -6.56 -5.09 -15.70
CA TYR A 225 -6.76 -4.15 -14.59
C TYR A 225 -7.25 -4.87 -13.34
N GLU A 226 -6.50 -4.76 -12.26
CA GLU A 226 -6.90 -5.36 -10.97
C GLU A 226 -7.59 -4.30 -10.11
N GLY A 227 -8.86 -4.54 -9.77
CA GLY A 227 -9.67 -3.71 -8.87
C GLY A 227 -10.68 -2.81 -9.58
N HIS A 228 -11.11 -1.75 -8.89
CA HIS A 228 -12.21 -0.88 -9.34
C HIS A 228 -11.71 0.52 -9.77
N VAL A 229 -12.40 1.13 -10.73
CA VAL A 229 -12.21 2.53 -11.12
C VAL A 229 -12.95 3.47 -10.15
N GLY A 230 -12.55 4.74 -10.13
CA GLY A 230 -13.14 5.74 -9.25
C GLY A 230 -14.61 6.08 -9.58
N VAL A 231 -15.27 6.81 -8.68
CA VAL A 231 -16.69 7.21 -8.84
C VAL A 231 -16.92 7.99 -10.13
N ARG A 232 -16.09 8.99 -10.41
CA ARG A 232 -16.22 9.84 -11.62
C ARG A 232 -16.05 9.04 -12.89
N THR A 233 -15.03 8.18 -12.95
CA THR A 233 -14.76 7.30 -14.09
C THR A 233 -15.89 6.30 -14.30
N THR A 234 -16.42 5.70 -13.23
CA THR A 234 -17.57 4.78 -13.30
C THR A 234 -18.76 5.44 -13.98
N LYS A 235 -19.10 6.69 -13.57
CA LYS A 235 -20.19 7.43 -14.20
C LYS A 235 -19.96 7.64 -15.70
N ARG A 236 -18.75 8.05 -16.09
CA ARG A 236 -18.39 8.28 -17.51
C ARG A 236 -18.46 7.01 -18.36
N ILE A 237 -18.02 5.87 -17.84
CA ILE A 237 -18.12 4.59 -18.58
C ILE A 237 -19.58 4.22 -18.79
N ILE A 238 -20.42 4.36 -17.76
CA ILE A 238 -21.86 4.10 -17.88
C ILE A 238 -22.50 5.06 -18.88
N ASP A 239 -22.08 6.33 -18.94
CA ASP A 239 -22.60 7.29 -19.92
C ASP A 239 -22.21 6.94 -21.36
N LEU A 240 -21.01 6.42 -21.59
CA LEU A 240 -20.53 6.05 -22.93
C LEU A 240 -21.08 4.71 -23.43
N ASN A 241 -21.15 3.70 -22.56
CA ASN A 241 -21.47 2.31 -22.94
C ASN A 241 -22.72 1.79 -22.22
N ARG A 242 -23.71 2.65 -21.96
CA ARG A 242 -24.84 2.35 -21.05
C ARG A 242 -25.48 0.98 -21.31
N GLN A 243 -25.84 0.71 -22.57
CA GLN A 243 -26.53 -0.54 -22.93
C GLN A 243 -25.62 -1.77 -22.79
N ASP A 244 -24.36 -1.64 -23.17
CA ASP A 244 -23.36 -2.72 -23.06
C ASP A 244 -23.07 -3.03 -21.58
N VAL A 245 -22.99 -2.01 -20.72
CA VAL A 245 -22.86 -2.17 -19.26
C VAL A 245 -24.06 -2.89 -18.67
N ILE A 246 -25.28 -2.59 -19.13
CA ILE A 246 -26.51 -3.25 -18.68
C ILE A 246 -26.55 -4.72 -19.11
N ASN A 247 -26.17 -5.00 -20.36
CA ASN A 247 -26.30 -6.32 -20.97
C ASN A 247 -25.15 -7.27 -20.61
N HIS A 248 -23.96 -6.73 -20.35
CA HIS A 248 -22.73 -7.49 -20.12
C HIS A 248 -22.00 -7.06 -18.83
N PRO A 249 -22.66 -7.13 -17.65
CA PRO A 249 -22.07 -6.69 -16.39
C PRO A 249 -20.72 -7.37 -16.06
N GLU A 250 -20.50 -8.60 -16.52
CA GLU A 250 -19.26 -9.37 -16.37
C GLU A 250 -18.05 -8.70 -17.03
N LYS A 251 -18.25 -7.94 -18.12
CA LYS A 251 -17.17 -7.19 -18.79
C LYS A 251 -16.79 -5.91 -18.04
N TYR A 252 -17.60 -5.52 -17.05
CA TYR A 252 -17.52 -4.24 -16.36
C TYR A 252 -17.39 -4.40 -14.84
N GLU A 253 -16.82 -5.51 -14.36
CA GLU A 253 -16.54 -5.73 -12.93
C GLU A 253 -15.63 -4.65 -12.32
N ILE A 254 -14.85 -3.96 -13.15
CA ILE A 254 -14.03 -2.82 -12.76
C ILE A 254 -14.84 -1.62 -12.26
N LEU A 255 -16.17 -1.57 -12.47
CA LEU A 255 -17.00 -0.43 -12.09
C LEU A 255 -17.34 -0.42 -10.60
N LYS A 256 -17.40 0.77 -10.00
CA LYS A 256 -17.71 0.88 -8.56
C LYS A 256 -19.18 0.56 -8.28
N LYS A 257 -19.41 -0.55 -7.56
CA LYS A 257 -20.75 -1.06 -7.17
C LYS A 257 -21.67 -0.02 -6.54
N SER A 258 -21.15 0.88 -5.70
CA SER A 258 -21.94 1.93 -5.04
C SER A 258 -22.52 3.00 -5.97
N VAL A 259 -22.02 3.10 -7.20
CA VAL A 259 -22.39 4.14 -8.18
C VAL A 259 -23.43 3.61 -9.16
N ILE A 260 -23.35 2.34 -9.51
CA ILE A 260 -24.16 1.71 -10.56
C ILE A 260 -25.67 1.86 -10.30
N PRO A 261 -26.23 1.52 -9.11
CA PRO A 261 -27.66 1.67 -8.86
C PRO A 261 -28.15 3.11 -9.03
N ARG A 262 -27.35 4.07 -8.56
CA ARG A 262 -27.70 5.49 -8.62
C ARG A 262 -27.61 6.07 -10.03
N LYS A 263 -26.80 5.50 -10.92
CA LYS A 263 -26.56 6.02 -12.28
C LYS A 263 -27.45 5.35 -13.33
N LEU A 264 -27.81 4.09 -13.11
CA LEU A 264 -28.72 3.36 -13.99
C LEU A 264 -30.20 3.64 -13.68
N HIS A 265 -30.55 4.06 -12.47
CA HIS A 265 -31.93 4.37 -12.08
C HIS A 265 -32.89 3.21 -12.42
N LYS A 266 -33.87 3.43 -13.32
CA LYS A 266 -34.84 2.41 -13.75
C LYS A 266 -34.18 1.21 -14.43
N ASP A 267 -33.10 1.45 -15.18
CA ASP A 267 -32.36 0.41 -15.89
C ASP A 267 -31.53 -0.48 -14.94
N PHE A 268 -31.38 -0.07 -13.67
CA PHE A 268 -30.66 -0.88 -12.69
C PHE A 268 -31.33 -2.23 -12.47
N ARG A 269 -32.66 -2.33 -12.61
CA ARG A 269 -33.37 -3.61 -12.45
C ARG A 269 -32.92 -4.62 -13.50
N THR A 270 -32.75 -4.19 -14.74
CA THR A 270 -32.24 -5.02 -15.84
C THR A 270 -30.77 -5.39 -15.62
N TYR A 271 -29.95 -4.43 -15.20
CA TYR A 271 -28.55 -4.71 -14.83
C TYR A 271 -28.47 -5.73 -13.69
N PHE A 272 -29.24 -5.55 -12.63
CA PHE A 272 -29.27 -6.43 -11.47
C PHE A 272 -29.74 -7.85 -11.83
N LEU A 273 -30.73 -7.96 -12.72
CA LEU A 273 -31.17 -9.23 -13.29
C LEU A 273 -30.02 -9.95 -14.03
N ASN A 274 -29.22 -9.21 -14.80
CA ASN A 274 -28.09 -9.77 -15.56
C ASN A 274 -26.86 -10.08 -14.70
N VAL A 275 -26.70 -9.44 -13.53
CA VAL A 275 -25.67 -9.78 -12.55
C VAL A 275 -26.02 -11.06 -11.79
N CYS A 276 -27.31 -11.28 -11.51
CA CYS A 276 -27.79 -12.45 -10.79
C CYS A 276 -27.68 -13.73 -11.63
N SER A 277 -27.27 -14.83 -10.98
CA SER A 277 -27.17 -16.13 -11.65
C SER A 277 -28.55 -16.63 -12.07
N LYS A 278 -28.65 -17.20 -13.28
CA LYS A 278 -29.87 -17.91 -13.73
C LYS A 278 -30.09 -19.25 -13.03
N ARG A 279 -29.14 -19.67 -12.20
CA ARG A 279 -29.04 -21.01 -11.63
C ARG A 279 -29.21 -21.00 -10.11
N LEU A 280 -30.04 -21.92 -9.60
CA LEU A 280 -30.59 -21.93 -8.23
C LEU A 280 -29.54 -22.23 -7.14
N SER A 281 -28.61 -23.18 -7.31
CA SER A 281 -27.59 -23.51 -6.29
C SER A 281 -26.47 -22.46 -6.15
N ASN A 282 -26.27 -21.60 -7.16
CA ASN A 282 -25.33 -20.47 -7.07
C ASN A 282 -25.99 -19.23 -6.45
N PHE A 283 -27.32 -19.19 -6.35
CA PHE A 283 -28.05 -18.02 -5.85
C PHE A 283 -27.78 -17.75 -4.35
N PRO A 284 -27.85 -18.74 -3.43
CA PRO A 284 -27.56 -18.55 -2.00
C PRO A 284 -26.12 -18.08 -1.69
N ASN A 285 -25.17 -18.42 -2.55
CA ASN A 285 -23.74 -18.10 -2.39
C ASN A 285 -23.31 -16.81 -3.12
N GLN A 286 -24.23 -16.08 -3.76
CA GLN A 286 -23.92 -14.84 -4.48
C GLN A 286 -23.76 -13.62 -3.56
N VAL A 287 -22.62 -13.58 -2.84
CA VAL A 287 -22.12 -12.39 -2.15
C VAL A 287 -22.04 -11.18 -3.10
N SER A 288 -21.86 -11.41 -4.41
CA SER A 288 -21.82 -10.38 -5.45
C SER A 288 -23.12 -9.56 -5.56
N CYS A 289 -24.30 -10.19 -5.58
CA CYS A 289 -25.60 -9.52 -5.76
C CYS A 289 -26.09 -8.82 -4.49
N ILE A 290 -25.95 -9.48 -3.33
CA ILE A 290 -26.31 -8.90 -2.02
C ILE A 290 -25.51 -7.60 -1.76
N ASN A 291 -24.25 -7.56 -2.22
CA ASN A 291 -23.44 -6.35 -2.10
C ASN A 291 -23.99 -5.15 -2.88
N TYR A 292 -24.77 -5.34 -3.95
CA TYR A 292 -25.44 -4.23 -4.62
C TYR A 292 -26.67 -3.74 -3.85
N LEU A 293 -27.38 -4.62 -3.14
CA LEU A 293 -28.54 -4.25 -2.32
C LEU A 293 -28.19 -3.25 -1.22
N LYS A 294 -26.94 -3.24 -0.73
CA LYS A 294 -26.44 -2.24 0.23
C LYS A 294 -26.59 -0.80 -0.28
N PHE A 295 -26.65 -0.59 -1.60
CA PHE A 295 -26.68 0.73 -2.23
C PHE A 295 -28.04 1.11 -2.83
N VAL A 296 -29.07 0.30 -2.60
CA VAL A 296 -30.44 0.49 -3.06
C VAL A 296 -31.31 0.99 -1.88
N PRO A 297 -32.35 1.83 -2.12
CA PRO A 297 -33.29 2.25 -1.07
C PRO A 297 -33.89 1.06 -0.30
N VAL A 298 -33.96 1.17 1.02
CA VAL A 298 -34.26 0.04 1.93
C VAL A 298 -35.62 -0.60 1.66
N ASN A 299 -36.63 0.23 1.36
CA ASN A 299 -38.01 -0.18 1.11
C ASN A 299 -38.22 -1.00 -0.19
N ILE A 300 -37.25 -1.00 -1.12
CA ILE A 300 -37.37 -1.77 -2.36
C ILE A 300 -36.40 -2.96 -2.43
N LYS A 301 -35.55 -3.16 -1.41
CA LYS A 301 -34.52 -4.22 -1.42
C LYS A 301 -35.15 -5.60 -1.52
N PHE A 302 -36.14 -5.88 -0.67
CA PHE A 302 -36.83 -7.17 -0.65
C PHE A 302 -37.58 -7.41 -1.96
N THR A 303 -38.37 -6.44 -2.41
CA THR A 303 -39.12 -6.56 -3.68
C THR A 303 -38.19 -6.76 -4.87
N LEU A 304 -37.08 -6.03 -4.97
CA LEU A 304 -36.12 -6.16 -6.05
C LEU A 304 -35.53 -7.58 -6.11
N ILE A 305 -35.10 -8.13 -4.96
CA ILE A 305 -34.52 -9.48 -4.95
C ILE A 305 -35.58 -10.56 -5.14
N ALA A 306 -36.76 -10.42 -4.53
CA ALA A 306 -37.87 -11.37 -4.68
C ALA A 306 -38.38 -11.42 -6.13
N ASP A 307 -38.54 -10.27 -6.78
CA ASP A 307 -38.93 -10.20 -8.18
C ASP A 307 -37.85 -10.79 -9.10
N THR A 308 -36.58 -10.48 -8.84
CA THR A 308 -35.46 -11.02 -9.61
C THR A 308 -35.38 -12.54 -9.46
N TYR A 309 -35.57 -13.04 -8.24
CA TYR A 309 -35.66 -14.46 -7.92
C TYR A 309 -36.85 -15.10 -8.67
N LYS A 310 -38.04 -14.51 -8.59
CA LYS A 310 -39.24 -14.99 -9.31
C LYS A 310 -39.02 -15.04 -10.82
N ILE A 311 -38.34 -14.06 -11.42
CA ILE A 311 -38.06 -14.03 -12.86
C ILE A 311 -37.04 -15.11 -13.26
N LEU A 312 -35.93 -15.23 -12.54
CA LEU A 312 -34.83 -16.14 -12.91
C LEU A 312 -35.12 -17.60 -12.55
N ILE A 313 -35.66 -17.80 -11.35
CA ILE A 313 -35.86 -19.11 -10.73
C ILE A 313 -37.27 -19.66 -10.99
N LYS A 314 -38.25 -18.80 -11.29
CA LYS A 314 -39.66 -19.15 -11.50
C LYS A 314 -40.34 -19.76 -10.26
N SER A 315 -39.88 -19.40 -9.06
CA SER A 315 -40.52 -19.78 -7.78
C SER A 315 -40.62 -18.57 -6.83
N ASP A 316 -41.42 -18.70 -5.77
CA ASP A 316 -41.45 -17.71 -4.70
C ASP A 316 -40.15 -17.79 -3.89
N MET A 317 -39.57 -16.64 -3.54
CA MET A 317 -38.40 -16.57 -2.68
C MET A 317 -38.70 -17.04 -1.25
N LYS A 318 -39.94 -16.83 -0.77
CA LYS A 318 -40.37 -17.24 0.57
C LYS A 318 -40.42 -18.77 0.73
N SER A 319 -40.44 -19.54 -0.36
CA SER A 319 -40.38 -21.00 -0.30
C SER A 319 -38.94 -21.53 -0.13
N ASN A 320 -37.92 -20.67 -0.16
CA ASN A 320 -36.52 -21.06 0.00
C ASN A 320 -36.08 -20.87 1.48
N SER A 321 -35.94 -21.98 2.20
CA SER A 321 -35.60 -21.99 3.63
C SER A 321 -34.25 -21.33 3.93
N VAL A 322 -33.24 -21.53 3.08
CA VAL A 322 -31.88 -20.99 3.26
C VAL A 322 -31.86 -19.45 3.24
N TRP A 323 -32.64 -18.84 2.35
CA TRP A 323 -32.73 -17.37 2.29
C TRP A 323 -33.53 -16.78 3.44
N MET A 324 -34.57 -17.48 3.89
CA MET A 324 -35.38 -17.06 5.03
C MET A 324 -34.65 -17.27 6.37
N GLU A 325 -33.53 -17.99 6.39
CA GLU A 325 -32.60 -18.04 7.54
C GLU A 325 -31.66 -16.82 7.62
N ASN A 326 -31.48 -16.09 6.51
CA ASN A 326 -30.58 -14.94 6.42
C ASN A 326 -31.18 -13.68 7.09
N LYS A 327 -30.47 -13.14 8.08
CA LYS A 327 -30.92 -12.01 8.90
C LYS A 327 -31.08 -10.71 8.10
N ASP A 328 -30.21 -10.43 7.14
CA ASP A 328 -30.32 -9.21 6.31
C ASP A 328 -31.58 -9.27 5.43
N ILE A 329 -31.99 -10.47 5.03
CA ILE A 329 -33.17 -10.71 4.20
C ILE A 329 -34.43 -10.60 5.04
N LEU A 330 -34.41 -11.12 6.27
CA LEU A 330 -35.49 -10.90 7.23
C LEU A 330 -35.64 -9.43 7.60
N ASP A 331 -34.53 -8.68 7.75
CA ASP A 331 -34.58 -7.23 7.96
C ASP A 331 -35.25 -6.51 6.78
N TYR A 332 -34.98 -6.93 5.55
CA TYR A 332 -35.64 -6.35 4.36
C TYR A 332 -37.10 -6.79 4.23
N LEU A 333 -37.41 -8.04 4.56
CA LEU A 333 -38.78 -8.57 4.56
C LEU A 333 -39.62 -7.85 5.61
N PHE A 334 -39.09 -7.62 6.81
CA PHE A 334 -39.81 -6.96 7.91
C PHE A 334 -40.35 -5.57 7.51
N LEU A 335 -39.67 -4.87 6.61
CA LEU A 335 -40.10 -3.54 6.14
C LEU A 335 -41.26 -3.58 5.15
N VAL A 336 -41.55 -4.72 4.55
CA VAL A 336 -42.57 -4.88 3.49
C VAL A 336 -43.70 -5.82 3.94
N ASP A 337 -43.37 -6.85 4.72
CA ASP A 337 -44.26 -7.87 5.26
C ASP A 337 -43.79 -8.27 6.68
N PRO A 338 -44.12 -7.45 7.70
CA PRO A 338 -43.74 -7.70 9.09
C PRO A 338 -44.27 -9.04 9.62
N GLU A 339 -45.48 -9.44 9.20
CA GLU A 339 -46.11 -10.70 9.64
C GLU A 339 -45.36 -11.92 9.09
N GLY A 340 -45.02 -11.90 7.81
CA GLY A 340 -44.19 -12.92 7.18
C GLY A 340 -42.79 -13.00 7.80
N ALA A 341 -42.16 -11.85 8.04
CA ALA A 341 -40.87 -11.79 8.73
C ALA A 341 -40.95 -12.38 10.14
N ALA A 342 -41.98 -12.04 10.91
CA ALA A 342 -42.21 -12.56 12.25
C ALA A 342 -42.39 -14.09 12.24
N LYS A 343 -43.14 -14.63 11.26
CA LYS A 343 -43.32 -16.08 11.10
C LYS A 343 -41.99 -16.80 10.87
N PHE A 344 -41.18 -16.34 9.91
CA PHE A 344 -39.88 -16.96 9.63
C PHE A 344 -38.88 -16.76 10.77
N ALA A 345 -38.88 -15.60 11.41
CA ALA A 345 -38.05 -15.33 12.57
C ALA A 345 -38.38 -16.26 13.75
N MET A 346 -39.66 -16.56 14.00
CA MET A 346 -40.06 -17.50 15.05
C MET A 346 -39.58 -18.93 14.74
N ILE A 347 -39.73 -19.39 13.50
CA ILE A 347 -39.23 -20.72 13.07
C ILE A 347 -37.71 -20.81 13.29
N ASN A 348 -36.96 -19.79 12.87
CA ASN A 348 -35.51 -19.77 13.01
C ASN A 348 -35.06 -19.65 14.47
N TYR A 349 -35.80 -18.89 15.27
CA TYR A 349 -35.58 -18.81 16.71
C TYR A 349 -35.80 -20.16 17.39
N GLN A 350 -36.88 -20.88 17.06
CA GLN A 350 -37.15 -22.22 17.60
C GLN A 350 -36.06 -23.23 17.20
N LYS A 351 -35.54 -23.14 15.98
CA LYS A 351 -34.47 -24.00 15.47
C LYS A 351 -33.11 -23.74 16.12
N SER A 352 -32.75 -22.47 16.35
CA SER A 352 -31.38 -22.07 16.73
C SER A 352 -31.23 -21.52 18.16
N ASN A 353 -32.35 -21.22 18.83
CA ASN A 353 -32.42 -20.48 20.10
C ASN A 353 -31.67 -19.12 20.08
N ASN A 354 -31.41 -18.55 18.89
CA ASN A 354 -30.67 -17.31 18.75
C ASN A 354 -31.57 -16.09 18.94
N ASN A 355 -31.40 -15.39 20.07
CA ASN A 355 -32.23 -14.23 20.45
C ASN A 355 -32.24 -13.09 19.41
N SER A 356 -31.24 -13.00 18.53
CA SER A 356 -31.21 -11.95 17.50
C SER A 356 -32.35 -12.06 16.46
N TYR A 357 -33.00 -13.21 16.32
CA TYR A 357 -34.19 -13.34 15.46
C TYR A 357 -35.42 -12.66 16.06
N LEU A 358 -35.50 -12.56 17.39
CA LEU A 358 -36.65 -11.99 18.11
C LEU A 358 -36.91 -10.51 17.75
N LYS A 359 -35.91 -9.79 17.22
CA LYS A 359 -36.07 -8.40 16.78
C LYS A 359 -37.16 -8.21 15.71
N HIS A 360 -37.44 -9.25 14.91
CA HIS A 360 -38.45 -9.20 13.85
C HIS A 360 -39.86 -9.57 14.33
N LEU A 361 -40.02 -9.93 15.61
CA LEU A 361 -41.34 -10.12 16.21
C LEU A 361 -41.90 -8.76 16.68
N PRO A 362 -43.23 -8.62 16.82
CA PRO A 362 -43.85 -7.46 17.46
C PRO A 362 -43.22 -7.14 18.82
N ILE A 363 -43.04 -5.85 19.13
CA ILE A 363 -42.31 -5.41 20.32
C ILE A 363 -42.99 -5.85 21.63
N ASN A 364 -44.32 -5.89 21.63
CA ASN A 364 -45.15 -6.41 22.72
C ASN A 364 -45.04 -7.93 22.93
N ILE A 365 -44.32 -8.66 22.06
CA ILE A 365 -44.01 -10.09 22.19
C ILE A 365 -42.52 -10.27 22.50
N SER A 366 -41.64 -9.64 21.71
CA SER A 366 -40.19 -9.83 21.82
C SER A 366 -39.61 -9.32 23.15
N ILE A 367 -40.11 -8.19 23.66
CA ILE A 367 -39.65 -7.63 24.94
C ILE A 367 -40.08 -8.51 26.13
N PRO A 368 -41.35 -8.94 26.27
CA PRO A 368 -41.73 -9.92 27.30
C PRO A 368 -40.90 -11.21 27.26
N MET A 369 -40.65 -11.79 26.08
CA MET A 369 -39.81 -12.99 25.95
C MET A 369 -38.38 -12.77 26.46
N LEU A 370 -37.79 -11.61 26.19
CA LEU A 370 -36.47 -11.26 26.74
C LEU A 370 -36.54 -11.05 28.27
N LYS A 371 -37.59 -10.43 28.80
CA LYS A 371 -37.80 -10.27 30.26
C LYS A 371 -37.88 -11.62 30.97
N GLU A 372 -38.61 -12.58 30.41
CA GLU A 372 -38.68 -13.96 30.93
C GLU A 372 -37.30 -14.62 30.95
N LYS A 373 -36.55 -14.54 29.84
CA LYS A 373 -35.17 -15.06 29.80
C LYS A 373 -34.25 -14.39 30.81
N ILE A 374 -34.34 -13.07 30.95
CA ILE A 374 -33.57 -12.30 31.93
C ILE A 374 -33.85 -12.80 33.36
N ASN A 375 -35.12 -13.05 33.69
CA ASN A 375 -35.52 -13.54 35.01
C ASN A 375 -34.97 -14.94 35.33
N LEU A 376 -34.69 -15.75 34.31
CA LEU A 376 -34.12 -17.10 34.45
C LEU A 376 -32.58 -17.11 34.33
N THR A 377 -31.94 -15.98 34.02
CA THR A 377 -30.50 -15.90 33.77
C THR A 377 -29.74 -15.50 35.04
N SER A 378 -28.95 -16.43 35.59
CA SER A 378 -28.11 -16.19 36.77
C SER A 378 -26.88 -15.31 36.47
N SER A 379 -26.25 -15.51 35.31
CA SER A 379 -25.08 -14.76 34.83
C SER A 379 -25.39 -13.27 34.64
N ILE A 380 -24.69 -12.40 35.38
CA ILE A 380 -24.82 -10.93 35.27
C ILE A 380 -24.42 -10.47 33.87
N SER A 381 -23.34 -11.03 33.30
CA SER A 381 -22.87 -10.66 31.96
C SER A 381 -23.88 -11.02 30.87
N ASP A 382 -24.48 -12.21 30.92
CA ASP A 382 -25.46 -12.62 29.90
C ASP A 382 -26.79 -11.89 30.07
N ARG A 383 -27.19 -11.61 31.31
CA ARG A 383 -28.33 -10.73 31.62
C ARG A 383 -28.11 -9.32 31.07
N SER A 384 -26.93 -8.74 31.24
CA SER A 384 -26.58 -7.43 30.65
C SER A 384 -26.71 -7.43 29.12
N LYS A 385 -26.23 -8.48 28.42
CA LYS A 385 -26.41 -8.62 26.97
C LYS A 385 -27.88 -8.70 26.55
N LEU A 386 -28.71 -9.43 27.31
CA LEU A 386 -30.15 -9.53 27.03
C LEU A 386 -30.86 -8.18 27.23
N ILE A 387 -30.47 -7.41 28.25
CA ILE A 387 -30.97 -6.06 28.50
C ILE A 387 -30.58 -5.13 27.34
N ASP A 388 -29.33 -5.18 26.87
CA ASP A 388 -28.89 -4.39 25.71
C ASP A 388 -29.68 -4.73 24.44
N LEU A 389 -30.04 -6.01 24.24
CA LEU A 389 -30.92 -6.42 23.14
C LEU A 389 -32.31 -5.77 23.21
N MET A 390 -32.88 -5.57 24.40
CA MET A 390 -34.18 -4.89 24.55
C MET A 390 -34.10 -3.46 23.99
N VAL A 391 -33.03 -2.72 24.29
CA VAL A 391 -32.81 -1.35 23.76
C VAL A 391 -32.60 -1.38 22.25
N LEU A 392 -31.82 -2.34 21.74
CA LEU A 392 -31.62 -2.51 20.30
C LEU A 392 -32.92 -2.84 19.56
N PHE A 393 -33.85 -3.57 20.18
CA PHE A 393 -35.15 -3.88 19.59
C PHE A 393 -36.05 -2.64 19.57
N CYS A 394 -36.10 -1.88 20.66
CA CYS A 394 -36.77 -0.56 20.66
C CYS A 394 -36.23 0.32 19.52
N LYS A 395 -34.91 0.31 19.29
CA LYS A 395 -34.30 1.07 18.19
C LYS A 395 -34.71 0.56 16.82
N PHE A 396 -34.74 -0.76 16.64
CA PHE A 396 -35.15 -1.40 15.38
C PHE A 396 -36.59 -1.03 15.01
N HIS A 397 -37.50 -1.04 15.98
CA HIS A 397 -38.92 -0.67 15.83
C HIS A 397 -39.18 0.84 15.88
N LYS A 398 -38.18 1.65 16.24
CA LYS A 398 -38.28 3.11 16.48
C LYS A 398 -39.37 3.47 17.51
N ASP A 399 -39.51 2.64 18.55
CA ASP A 399 -40.55 2.79 19.56
C ASP A 399 -39.99 3.37 20.86
N LEU A 400 -40.27 4.66 21.09
CA LEU A 400 -39.85 5.38 22.30
C LEU A 400 -40.71 5.00 23.53
N ASN A 401 -41.96 4.58 23.35
CA ASN A 401 -42.78 4.15 24.49
C ASN A 401 -42.28 2.79 25.00
N ALA A 402 -41.91 1.88 24.10
CA ALA A 402 -41.27 0.64 24.50
C ALA A 402 -39.90 0.90 25.17
N LEU A 403 -39.13 1.89 24.69
CA LEU A 403 -37.88 2.29 25.35
C LEU A 403 -38.15 2.78 26.79
N GLU A 404 -39.18 3.62 26.99
CA GLU A 404 -39.61 4.08 28.31
C GLU A 404 -39.91 2.91 29.25
N GLU A 405 -40.63 1.89 28.77
CA GLU A 405 -40.92 0.68 29.55
C GLU A 405 -39.67 -0.13 29.87
N VAL A 406 -38.74 -0.23 28.92
CA VAL A 406 -37.45 -0.93 29.10
C VAL A 406 -36.59 -0.21 30.13
N MET A 407 -36.47 1.12 30.03
CA MET A 407 -35.73 1.94 31.00
C MET A 407 -36.36 1.88 32.39
N THR A 408 -37.69 1.95 32.47
CA THR A 408 -38.42 1.80 33.74
C THR A 408 -38.21 0.41 34.35
N TYR A 409 -38.26 -0.65 33.53
CA TYR A 409 -37.98 -2.02 33.97
C TYR A 409 -36.55 -2.16 34.49
N PHE A 410 -35.56 -1.59 33.78
CA PHE A 410 -34.17 -1.56 34.22
C PHE A 410 -34.02 -0.86 35.57
N CYS A 411 -34.54 0.37 35.70
CA CYS A 411 -34.48 1.14 36.94
C CYS A 411 -35.18 0.43 38.11
N LYS A 412 -36.26 -0.32 37.88
CA LYS A 412 -36.95 -1.05 38.95
C LYS A 412 -36.23 -2.32 39.38
N ARG A 413 -35.68 -3.09 38.44
CA ARG A 413 -35.23 -4.46 38.71
C ARG A 413 -33.71 -4.65 38.71
N HIS A 414 -32.99 -3.86 37.91
CA HIS A 414 -31.55 -4.04 37.64
C HIS A 414 -30.69 -2.83 38.05
N ARG A 415 -31.29 -1.78 38.62
CA ARG A 415 -30.56 -0.59 39.10
C ARG A 415 -29.42 -0.91 40.09
N ASN A 416 -29.57 -2.00 40.84
CA ASN A 416 -28.63 -2.45 41.86
C ASN A 416 -27.60 -3.46 41.37
N ASP A 417 -27.60 -3.84 40.09
CA ASP A 417 -26.59 -4.73 39.48
C ASP A 417 -25.17 -4.11 39.54
N ASP A 418 -24.15 -4.71 38.94
CA ASP A 418 -22.79 -4.16 38.98
C ASP A 418 -22.63 -2.89 38.11
N TYR A 419 -21.51 -2.18 38.29
CA TYR A 419 -21.19 -0.97 37.53
C TYR A 419 -21.20 -1.22 36.01
N ASN A 420 -20.65 -2.34 35.55
CA ASN A 420 -20.56 -2.66 34.12
C ASN A 420 -21.95 -2.82 33.48
N THR A 421 -22.90 -3.45 34.19
CA THR A 421 -24.27 -3.60 33.68
C THR A 421 -24.97 -2.25 33.51
N ARG A 422 -24.87 -1.37 34.51
CA ARG A 422 -25.42 0.00 34.42
C ARG A 422 -24.77 0.81 33.30
N LYS A 423 -23.44 0.78 33.23
CA LYS A 423 -22.67 1.49 32.21
C LYS A 423 -22.97 0.99 30.79
N SER A 424 -23.05 -0.33 30.59
CA SER A 424 -23.39 -0.94 29.29
C SER A 424 -24.79 -0.48 28.84
N PHE A 425 -25.76 -0.55 29.75
CA PHE A 425 -27.12 -0.11 29.47
C PHE A 425 -27.19 1.37 29.07
N LEU A 426 -26.59 2.25 29.87
CA LEU A 426 -26.54 3.69 29.57
C LEU A 426 -25.88 3.94 28.21
N ASN A 427 -24.70 3.37 27.96
CA ASN A 427 -24.01 3.50 26.68
C ASN A 427 -24.85 2.98 25.50
N THR A 428 -25.57 1.87 25.68
CA THR A 428 -26.43 1.32 24.62
C THR A 428 -27.60 2.27 24.32
N VAL A 429 -28.24 2.84 25.35
CA VAL A 429 -29.30 3.85 25.17
C VAL A 429 -28.78 5.07 24.43
N LEU A 430 -27.66 5.65 24.88
CA LEU A 430 -27.06 6.86 24.31
C LEU A 430 -26.53 6.66 22.88
N ARG A 431 -26.09 5.45 22.54
CA ARG A 431 -25.71 5.10 21.17
C ARG A 431 -26.91 4.94 20.25
N CYS A 432 -28.03 4.45 20.77
CA CYS A 432 -29.21 4.12 19.96
C CYS A 432 -30.14 5.31 19.77
N PHE A 433 -30.26 6.19 20.76
CA PHE A 433 -31.22 7.30 20.79
C PHE A 433 -30.53 8.61 21.12
N LYS A 434 -31.08 9.72 20.64
CA LYS A 434 -30.55 11.05 20.93
C LYS A 434 -31.34 11.69 22.08
N TYR A 435 -30.68 12.52 22.88
CA TYR A 435 -31.32 13.21 24.01
C TYR A 435 -32.50 14.09 23.57
N GLU A 436 -32.49 14.62 22.33
CA GLU A 436 -33.58 15.45 21.82
C GLU A 436 -34.90 14.68 21.62
N ASP A 437 -34.84 13.34 21.54
CA ASP A 437 -36.02 12.48 21.37
C ASP A 437 -36.64 12.06 22.72
N PHE A 438 -36.00 12.41 23.84
CA PHE A 438 -36.43 11.99 25.19
C PHE A 438 -37.53 12.85 25.76
N ASN A 439 -38.33 12.24 26.64
CA ASN A 439 -39.43 12.85 27.38
C ASN A 439 -39.08 12.89 28.87
N ASP A 440 -39.98 13.44 29.69
CA ASP A 440 -39.76 13.54 31.14
C ASP A 440 -39.41 12.19 31.78
N LYS A 441 -40.08 11.11 31.41
CA LYS A 441 -39.87 9.79 32.03
C LYS A 441 -38.54 9.16 31.64
N HIS A 442 -38.09 9.37 30.40
CA HIS A 442 -36.74 9.00 29.96
C HIS A 442 -35.69 9.72 30.80
N PHE A 443 -35.81 11.04 30.97
CA PHE A 443 -34.89 11.81 31.80
C PHE A 443 -34.96 11.44 33.27
N THR A 444 -36.14 11.16 33.84
CA THR A 444 -36.28 10.63 35.20
C THR A 444 -35.46 9.36 35.39
N CYS A 445 -35.54 8.40 34.44
CA CYS A 445 -34.75 7.18 34.52
C CYS A 445 -33.23 7.44 34.44
N LEU A 446 -32.78 8.35 33.57
CA LEU A 446 -31.36 8.72 33.46
C LEU A 446 -30.86 9.40 34.75
N MET A 447 -31.67 10.30 35.32
CA MET A 447 -31.34 11.00 36.56
C MET A 447 -31.33 10.06 37.76
N ASP A 448 -32.24 9.09 37.83
CA ASP A 448 -32.22 8.04 38.86
C ASP A 448 -30.95 7.20 38.77
N LEU A 449 -30.51 6.83 37.57
CA LEU A 449 -29.26 6.09 37.38
C LEU A 449 -28.04 6.93 37.75
N LYS A 450 -27.99 8.21 37.39
CA LYS A 450 -26.90 9.12 37.78
C LYS A 450 -26.83 9.28 39.31
N LYS A 451 -27.97 9.47 39.99
CA LYS A 451 -28.04 9.50 41.46
C LYS A 451 -27.46 8.24 42.09
N ILE A 452 -27.75 7.07 41.52
CA ILE A 452 -27.21 5.78 42.00
C ILE A 452 -25.70 5.71 41.80
N HIS A 453 -25.16 6.19 40.68
CA HIS A 453 -23.71 6.23 40.47
C HIS A 453 -23.06 7.13 41.51
N LYS A 454 -23.62 8.33 41.74
CA LYS A 454 -23.15 9.27 42.79
C LYS A 454 -23.19 8.64 44.18
N MET A 455 -24.28 7.99 44.57
CA MET A 455 -24.41 7.28 45.86
C MET A 455 -23.39 6.15 46.05
N LYS A 456 -22.91 5.54 44.96
CA LYS A 456 -21.93 4.44 44.98
C LYS A 456 -20.49 4.92 44.75
N ASN A 457 -20.24 6.23 44.68
CA ASN A 457 -18.95 6.82 44.29
C ASN A 457 -18.44 6.30 42.92
N GLU A 458 -19.35 6.07 41.98
CA GLU A 458 -19.04 5.67 40.60
C GLU A 458 -19.04 6.90 39.68
N TYR A 459 -18.02 7.02 38.83
CA TYR A 459 -17.91 8.13 37.88
C TYR A 459 -18.96 8.03 36.76
N GLU A 460 -19.68 9.13 36.52
CA GLU A 460 -20.65 9.31 35.43
C GLU A 460 -20.54 10.72 34.84
N SER A 461 -20.62 10.85 33.52
CA SER A 461 -20.40 12.14 32.83
C SER A 461 -21.44 13.20 33.21
N ASN A 462 -21.03 14.47 33.18
CA ASN A 462 -21.92 15.63 33.35
C ASN A 462 -22.79 15.88 32.10
N ASP A 463 -22.59 15.14 31.01
CA ASP A 463 -23.39 15.25 29.77
C ASP A 463 -24.88 14.98 30.01
N ILE A 464 -25.23 14.09 30.94
CA ILE A 464 -26.62 13.78 31.29
C ILE A 464 -27.28 14.99 31.97
N LEU A 465 -26.59 15.65 32.90
CA LEU A 465 -27.06 16.86 33.58
C LEU A 465 -27.24 18.00 32.59
N TYR A 466 -26.24 18.22 31.74
CA TYR A 466 -26.30 19.28 30.73
C TYR A 466 -27.43 19.04 29.72
N SER A 467 -27.61 17.79 29.26
CA SER A 467 -28.71 17.45 28.33
C SER A 467 -30.09 17.60 28.98
N TYR A 468 -30.21 17.29 30.28
CA TYR A 468 -31.44 17.52 31.03
C TYR A 468 -31.70 19.01 31.26
N LEU A 469 -30.65 19.79 31.54
CA LEU A 469 -30.71 21.25 31.62
C LEU A 469 -31.21 21.86 30.31
N GLU A 470 -30.66 21.43 29.16
CA GLU A 470 -31.14 21.86 27.84
C GLU A 470 -32.61 21.50 27.62
N PHE A 471 -33.03 20.29 28.02
CA PHE A 471 -34.42 19.85 27.92
C PHE A 471 -35.35 20.72 28.76
N LEU A 472 -35.02 20.98 30.03
CA LEU A 472 -35.83 21.81 30.91
C LEU A 472 -35.94 23.25 30.38
N TYR A 473 -34.82 23.82 29.93
CA TYR A 473 -34.77 25.17 29.36
C TYR A 473 -35.65 25.28 28.10
N LYS A 474 -35.50 24.37 27.13
CA LYS A 474 -36.27 24.37 25.87
C LYS A 474 -37.78 24.21 26.10
N ASN A 475 -38.17 23.48 27.15
CA ASN A 475 -39.57 23.22 27.47
C ASN A 475 -40.17 24.21 28.49
N GLY A 476 -39.45 25.29 28.85
CA GLY A 476 -39.94 26.31 29.77
C GLY A 476 -40.16 25.81 31.21
N LYS A 477 -39.45 24.76 31.62
CA LYS A 477 -39.57 24.15 32.96
C LYS A 477 -38.55 24.75 33.92
N PRO A 478 -38.79 24.71 35.25
CA PRO A 478 -37.81 25.13 36.23
C PRO A 478 -36.49 24.36 36.08
N TYR A 479 -35.39 25.07 35.87
CA TYR A 479 -34.08 24.47 35.59
C TYR A 479 -32.97 24.89 36.57
N LYS A 480 -33.26 25.79 37.52
CA LYS A 480 -32.27 26.37 38.43
C LYS A 480 -31.58 25.31 39.30
N GLU A 481 -32.33 24.37 39.87
CA GLU A 481 -31.78 23.27 40.68
C GLU A 481 -30.80 22.40 39.88
N VAL A 482 -31.13 22.08 38.63
CA VAL A 482 -30.28 21.27 37.74
C VAL A 482 -29.05 22.07 37.28
N LEU A 483 -29.21 23.38 37.05
CA LEU A 483 -28.11 24.30 36.74
C LEU A 483 -27.12 24.36 37.90
N ASP A 484 -27.61 24.51 39.14
CA ASP A 484 -26.76 24.58 40.32
C ASP A 484 -26.04 23.25 40.55
N ALA A 485 -26.73 22.10 40.41
CA ALA A 485 -26.10 20.79 40.48
C ALA A 485 -25.04 20.56 39.37
N PHE A 486 -25.31 21.03 38.15
CA PHE A 486 -24.33 20.98 37.06
C PHE A 486 -23.09 21.83 37.36
N VAL A 487 -23.28 23.05 37.88
CA VAL A 487 -22.19 23.95 38.26
C VAL A 487 -21.36 23.37 39.41
N GLU A 488 -22.01 22.85 40.44
CA GLU A 488 -21.37 22.22 41.60
C GLU A 488 -20.51 21.01 41.17
N GLU A 489 -21.07 20.07 40.41
CA GLU A 489 -20.32 18.91 39.90
C GLU A 489 -19.20 19.32 38.95
N THR A 490 -19.39 20.37 38.15
CA THR A 490 -18.34 20.90 37.28
C THR A 490 -17.19 21.53 38.08
N ILE A 491 -17.48 22.17 39.22
CA ILE A 491 -16.45 22.72 40.13
C ILE A 491 -15.70 21.57 40.83
N GLU A 492 -16.41 20.55 41.32
CA GLU A 492 -15.81 19.34 41.92
C GLU A 492 -14.87 18.62 40.93
N ASP A 493 -15.24 18.59 39.65
CA ASP A 493 -14.44 18.02 38.56
C ASP A 493 -13.31 18.95 38.05
N GLY A 494 -13.06 20.11 38.69
CA GLY A 494 -11.97 21.04 38.33
C GLY A 494 -12.25 21.88 37.08
N CYS A 495 -13.50 22.29 36.87
CA CYS A 495 -13.97 23.08 35.73
C CYS A 495 -13.76 22.43 34.34
N TYR A 496 -13.59 21.11 34.28
CA TYR A 496 -13.47 20.36 33.04
C TYR A 496 -14.85 20.06 32.44
N PHE A 497 -15.24 20.77 31.37
CA PHE A 497 -16.40 20.38 30.55
C PHE A 497 -16.19 20.74 29.07
N ASN A 498 -16.59 19.85 28.15
CA ASN A 498 -16.30 19.99 26.72
C ASN A 498 -17.36 20.84 25.98
N ILE A 499 -17.03 22.10 25.69
CA ILE A 499 -17.90 23.05 24.95
C ILE A 499 -18.16 22.62 23.50
N VAL A 500 -17.32 21.74 22.92
CA VAL A 500 -17.35 21.42 21.49
C VAL A 500 -18.63 20.67 21.07
N ASP A 501 -19.22 19.86 21.94
CA ASP A 501 -20.37 19.00 21.58
C ASP A 501 -21.76 19.63 21.85
N GLN A 502 -21.79 20.79 22.51
CA GLN A 502 -23.05 21.43 22.95
C GLN A 502 -23.70 22.28 21.84
N LYS A 503 -25.03 22.22 21.70
CA LYS A 503 -25.75 22.84 20.56
C LYS A 503 -26.48 24.13 20.91
N VAL A 504 -26.82 24.36 22.17
CA VAL A 504 -27.64 25.50 22.61
C VAL A 504 -26.76 26.53 23.32
N GLY A 505 -26.43 27.62 22.63
CA GLY A 505 -25.50 28.62 23.15
C GLY A 505 -26.06 29.43 24.33
N GLU A 506 -27.38 29.60 24.43
CA GLU A 506 -28.02 30.33 25.52
C GLU A 506 -27.89 29.62 26.87
N VAL A 507 -28.14 28.30 26.89
CA VAL A 507 -28.01 27.46 28.11
C VAL A 507 -26.56 27.43 28.57
N LEU A 508 -25.63 27.26 27.64
CA LEU A 508 -24.20 27.27 27.93
C LEU A 508 -23.73 28.64 28.44
N LYS A 509 -24.21 29.75 27.85
CA LYS A 509 -23.91 31.11 28.35
C LYS A 509 -24.36 31.29 29.80
N ILE A 510 -25.56 30.82 30.13
CA ILE A 510 -26.09 30.85 31.50
C ILE A 510 -25.20 30.01 32.42
N ALA A 511 -24.85 28.79 32.03
CA ALA A 511 -23.99 27.91 32.81
C ALA A 511 -22.58 28.49 33.05
N LEU A 512 -21.95 29.07 32.04
CA LEU A 512 -20.64 29.73 32.15
C LEU A 512 -20.65 30.92 33.10
N LEU A 513 -21.67 31.78 32.99
CA LEU A 513 -21.80 32.95 33.86
C LEU A 513 -22.12 32.54 35.30
N GLU A 514 -22.89 31.48 35.49
CA GLU A 514 -23.19 30.95 36.82
C GLU A 514 -21.96 30.28 37.45
N LEU A 515 -21.20 29.51 36.66
CA LEU A 515 -19.91 28.94 37.07
C LEU A 515 -18.94 30.05 37.50
N PHE A 516 -18.81 31.14 36.74
CA PHE A 516 -17.98 32.29 37.10
C PHE A 516 -18.36 32.92 38.45
N LYS A 517 -19.66 32.98 38.76
CA LYS A 517 -20.16 33.52 40.04
C LYS A 517 -19.90 32.58 41.22
N GLN A 518 -20.11 31.27 41.01
CA GLN A 518 -20.12 30.29 42.10
C GLN A 518 -18.74 29.76 42.48
N ILE A 519 -17.71 29.88 41.62
CA ILE A 519 -16.32 29.55 42.00
C ILE A 519 -15.91 30.44 43.20
N PRO A 520 -15.79 29.87 44.41
CA PRO A 520 -15.72 30.63 45.66
C PRO A 520 -14.36 31.33 45.78
N ILE A 521 -14.31 32.59 46.25
CA ILE A 521 -13.12 33.49 46.33
C ILE A 521 -12.21 33.23 47.57
N GLN A 522 -12.53 32.23 48.42
CA GLN A 522 -11.99 32.10 49.78
C GLN A 522 -10.80 31.13 50.03
N LYS A 523 -10.26 30.39 49.06
CA LYS A 523 -9.05 29.53 49.18
C LYS A 523 -7.87 30.12 48.37
N LYS A 524 -7.09 30.98 49.03
CA LYS A 524 -6.13 31.95 48.47
C LYS A 524 -4.98 31.43 47.56
N GLU A 525 -4.81 30.13 47.34
CA GLU A 525 -3.62 29.61 46.63
C GLU A 525 -3.89 28.97 45.26
N ASP A 526 -5.15 28.66 44.88
CA ASP A 526 -5.49 27.95 43.62
C ASP A 526 -6.33 28.76 42.58
N TYR A 527 -6.57 30.07 42.79
CA TYR A 527 -7.47 30.87 41.91
C TYR A 527 -7.02 31.01 40.46
N VAL A 528 -5.72 31.14 40.24
CA VAL A 528 -5.17 31.51 38.93
C VAL A 528 -5.41 30.40 37.91
N LEU A 529 -5.35 29.13 38.34
CA LEU A 529 -5.57 27.97 37.47
C LEU A 529 -7.04 27.80 37.08
N GLU A 530 -7.96 27.92 38.04
CA GLU A 530 -9.41 27.81 37.77
C GLU A 530 -9.93 28.99 36.93
N ASP A 531 -9.47 30.22 37.21
CA ASP A 531 -9.80 31.39 36.38
C ASP A 531 -9.17 31.29 34.98
N ALA A 532 -7.98 30.68 34.83
CA ALA A 532 -7.39 30.41 33.52
C ALA A 532 -8.15 29.34 32.73
N ARG A 533 -8.64 28.27 33.37
CA ARG A 533 -9.54 27.27 32.74
C ARG A 533 -10.87 27.90 32.34
N LEU A 534 -11.40 28.77 33.17
CA LEU A 534 -12.62 29.49 32.86
C LEU A 534 -12.43 30.49 31.70
N PHE A 535 -11.29 31.17 31.64
CA PHE A 535 -10.90 31.98 30.49
C PHE A 535 -10.90 31.17 29.18
N LEU A 536 -10.32 29.97 29.19
CA LEU A 536 -10.36 29.02 28.07
C LEU A 536 -11.81 28.69 27.66
N ASN A 537 -12.68 28.41 28.63
CA ASN A 537 -14.08 28.11 28.39
C ASN A 537 -14.83 29.30 27.77
N PHE A 538 -14.63 30.52 28.29
CA PHE A 538 -15.18 31.74 27.69
C PHE A 538 -14.65 31.98 26.27
N PHE A 539 -13.36 31.74 26.04
CA PHE A 539 -12.74 31.92 24.72
C PHE A 539 -13.32 30.96 23.68
N GLU A 540 -13.43 29.66 23.99
CA GLU A 540 -14.02 28.68 23.07
C GLU A 540 -15.53 28.93 22.87
N PHE A 541 -16.25 29.39 23.90
CA PHE A 541 -17.64 29.83 23.77
C PHE A 541 -17.78 31.00 22.79
N ASN A 542 -17.04 32.09 22.98
CA ASN A 542 -17.09 33.28 22.12
C ASN A 542 -16.74 32.96 20.67
N LYS A 543 -15.81 32.03 20.47
CA LYS A 543 -15.43 31.55 19.14
C LYS A 543 -16.55 30.75 18.47
N LYS A 544 -17.25 29.90 19.22
CA LYS A 544 -18.34 29.06 18.71
C LYS A 544 -19.64 29.84 18.50
N PHE A 545 -19.89 30.85 19.35
CA PHE A 545 -21.10 31.66 19.38
C PHE A 545 -20.77 33.17 19.36
N PRO A 546 -20.26 33.70 18.23
CA PRO A 546 -19.81 35.10 18.16
C PRO A 546 -20.94 36.11 18.36
N GLU A 547 -22.18 35.77 18.01
CA GLU A 547 -23.36 36.64 18.21
C GLU A 547 -23.76 36.75 19.69
N MET A 548 -23.28 35.84 20.54
CA MET A 548 -23.56 35.80 21.98
C MET A 548 -22.33 36.11 22.83
N GLU A 549 -21.28 36.70 22.23
CA GLU A 549 -19.98 36.97 22.85
C GLU A 549 -20.12 37.53 24.26
N ILE A 550 -19.35 36.96 25.18
CA ILE A 550 -19.19 37.42 26.54
C ILE A 550 -17.95 38.30 26.55
N ASP A 551 -18.10 39.57 26.93
CA ASP A 551 -16.97 40.49 27.03
C ASP A 551 -16.09 40.11 28.24
N ILE A 552 -15.11 39.27 27.98
CA ILE A 552 -14.11 38.80 28.95
C ILE A 552 -13.40 39.98 29.63
N TRP A 553 -13.21 41.09 28.93
CA TRP A 553 -12.47 42.25 29.44
C TRP A 553 -13.31 43.14 30.35
N ALA A 554 -14.64 43.00 30.31
CA ALA A 554 -15.55 43.61 31.27
C ALA A 554 -15.61 42.85 32.61
N LEU A 555 -14.82 41.78 32.79
CA LEU A 555 -14.75 40.97 34.01
C LEU A 555 -13.42 41.20 34.74
N PRO A 556 -13.34 42.14 35.72
CA PRO A 556 -12.07 42.57 36.32
C PRO A 556 -11.28 41.43 36.99
N ARG A 557 -11.97 40.44 37.57
CA ARG A 557 -11.35 39.23 38.15
C ARG A 557 -10.56 38.45 37.10
N LEU A 558 -11.14 38.26 35.91
CA LEU A 558 -10.54 37.49 34.83
C LEU A 558 -9.38 38.25 34.18
N VAL A 559 -9.52 39.57 34.02
CA VAL A 559 -8.43 40.44 33.53
C VAL A 559 -7.24 40.44 34.47
N ASN A 560 -7.48 40.56 35.79
CA ASN A 560 -6.42 40.52 36.80
C ASN A 560 -5.75 39.14 36.87
N ALA A 561 -6.51 38.06 36.68
CA ALA A 561 -5.96 36.71 36.61
C ALA A 561 -5.00 36.56 35.42
N ILE A 562 -5.37 37.05 34.23
CA ILE A 562 -4.53 37.00 33.02
C ILE A 562 -3.26 37.86 33.16
N GLN A 563 -3.33 39.02 33.79
CA GLN A 563 -2.18 39.93 33.94
C GLN A 563 -1.14 39.42 34.96
N ASN A 564 -1.58 38.71 36.00
CA ASN A 564 -0.69 38.12 37.00
C ASN A 564 -0.33 36.66 36.65
N PHE A 565 -0.78 36.17 35.50
CA PHE A 565 -0.57 34.81 35.05
C PHE A 565 0.89 34.64 34.59
N LYS A 566 1.62 33.71 35.23
CA LYS A 566 2.93 33.30 34.76
C LYS A 566 2.76 32.23 33.69
N THR A 567 3.31 32.48 32.50
CA THR A 567 3.26 31.50 31.42
C THR A 567 4.04 30.24 31.76
N SER A 568 5.02 30.32 32.67
CA SER A 568 5.71 29.14 33.23
C SER A 568 4.77 28.14 33.92
N ASP A 569 3.61 28.60 34.38
CA ASP A 569 2.65 27.81 35.17
C ASP A 569 1.42 27.40 34.32
N ALA A 570 1.50 27.57 32.99
CA ALA A 570 0.40 27.34 32.07
C ALA A 570 0.11 25.88 31.77
N SER A 571 -1.19 25.54 31.81
CA SER A 571 -1.67 24.31 31.20
C SER A 571 -1.48 24.38 29.68
N TRP A 572 -1.33 23.20 29.07
CA TRP A 572 -1.22 23.08 27.61
C TRP A 572 -2.41 23.70 26.86
N ASP A 573 -3.62 23.59 27.41
CA ASP A 573 -4.84 24.16 26.83
C ASP A 573 -4.83 25.70 26.82
N LEU A 574 -4.25 26.31 27.85
CA LEU A 574 -4.09 27.76 27.91
C LEU A 574 -3.06 28.23 26.88
N ILE A 575 -1.92 27.55 26.78
CA ILE A 575 -0.90 27.82 25.73
C ILE A 575 -1.52 27.71 24.33
N LYS A 576 -2.43 26.75 24.11
CA LYS A 576 -3.20 26.63 22.85
C LYS A 576 -4.17 27.79 22.59
N CYS A 577 -4.69 28.42 23.63
CA CYS A 577 -5.49 29.65 23.48
C CYS A 577 -4.62 30.85 23.17
N ILE A 578 -3.52 31.03 23.91
CA ILE A 578 -2.54 32.08 23.64
C ILE A 578 -2.08 31.98 22.18
N GLU A 579 -1.75 30.78 21.71
CA GLU A 579 -1.42 30.49 20.31
C GLU A 579 -2.46 31.09 19.34
N LYS A 580 -3.75 30.79 19.54
CA LYS A 580 -4.85 31.29 18.68
C LYS A 580 -5.04 32.81 18.76
N MET A 581 -4.75 33.42 19.92
CA MET A 581 -4.89 34.86 20.12
C MET A 581 -3.75 35.63 19.44
N ILE A 582 -2.51 35.18 19.62
CA ILE A 582 -1.34 35.97 19.23
C ILE A 582 -0.81 35.64 17.83
N CYS A 583 -1.08 34.43 17.31
CA CYS A 583 -0.61 33.99 15.98
C CYS A 583 -1.53 34.43 14.84
N LYS A 584 -1.81 35.73 14.76
CA LYS A 584 -2.60 36.34 13.68
C LYS A 584 -2.17 37.80 13.45
N LYS A 585 -2.42 38.32 12.24
CA LYS A 585 -2.00 39.68 11.86
C LYS A 585 -2.87 40.80 12.47
N ASN A 586 -4.17 40.56 12.58
CA ASN A 586 -5.13 41.56 13.07
C ASN A 586 -5.45 41.30 14.55
N ARG A 587 -4.46 41.51 15.42
CA ARG A 587 -4.62 41.39 16.88
C ARG A 587 -5.46 42.55 17.43
N LYS A 588 -6.44 42.24 18.28
CA LYS A 588 -7.14 43.24 19.11
C LYS A 588 -6.15 43.79 20.15
N PRO A 589 -6.37 45.00 20.71
CA PRO A 589 -5.41 45.64 21.64
C PRO A 589 -4.98 44.74 22.80
N TYR A 590 -5.92 44.02 23.40
CA TYR A 590 -5.64 43.09 24.50
C TYR A 590 -4.83 41.86 24.09
N GLU A 591 -4.92 41.42 22.83
CA GLU A 591 -4.13 40.28 22.34
C GLU A 591 -2.66 40.67 22.15
N ASN A 592 -2.36 41.97 21.94
CA ASN A 592 -0.99 42.46 21.99
C ASN A 592 -0.45 42.44 23.42
N VAL A 593 -1.26 42.74 24.43
CA VAL A 593 -0.85 42.62 25.85
C VAL A 593 -0.51 41.17 26.19
N VAL A 594 -1.35 40.22 25.79
CA VAL A 594 -1.06 38.77 25.98
C VAL A 594 0.21 38.34 25.25
N LYS A 595 0.45 38.90 24.05
CA LYS A 595 1.68 38.65 23.28
C LYS A 595 2.92 39.16 24.00
N ASP A 596 2.87 40.38 24.55
CA ASP A 596 4.00 40.96 25.28
C ASP A 596 4.29 40.16 26.56
N LEU A 597 3.25 39.83 27.35
CA LEU A 597 3.37 38.97 28.55
C LEU A 597 3.97 37.60 28.22
N TYR A 598 3.57 36.99 27.10
CA TYR A 598 4.10 35.70 26.67
C TYR A 598 5.62 35.72 26.42
N PHE A 599 6.14 36.82 25.86
CA PHE A 599 7.58 36.94 25.59
C PHE A 599 8.38 37.43 26.81
N GLU A 600 7.77 38.22 27.70
CA GLU A 600 8.40 38.66 28.95
C GLU A 600 8.67 37.50 29.92
N ASP A 601 7.74 36.54 30.02
CA ASP A 601 7.84 35.37 30.91
C ASP A 601 8.12 34.06 30.13
N PHE A 602 8.76 34.17 28.95
CA PHE A 602 9.05 33.01 28.11
C PHE A 602 9.98 32.01 28.80
N GLY A 603 9.52 30.78 28.97
CA GLY A 603 10.20 29.72 29.71
C GLY A 603 9.95 28.32 29.14
N GLU A 604 10.56 27.30 29.74
CA GLU A 604 10.47 25.91 29.25
C GLU A 604 9.03 25.40 29.16
N ASN A 605 8.21 25.68 30.17
CA ASN A 605 6.80 25.26 30.21
C ASN A 605 5.88 26.06 29.28
N SER A 606 6.27 27.28 28.88
CA SER A 606 5.50 28.12 27.95
C SER A 606 5.95 28.00 26.49
N TYR A 607 7.03 27.27 26.23
CA TYR A 607 7.54 27.04 24.88
C TYR A 607 6.50 26.34 23.99
N ASN A 608 6.13 26.99 22.88
CA ASN A 608 5.24 26.40 21.87
C ASN A 608 5.85 26.58 20.47
N ASN A 609 6.18 25.45 19.82
CA ASN A 609 6.74 25.42 18.47
C ASN A 609 5.92 26.23 17.45
N TYR A 610 4.59 26.16 17.50
CA TYR A 610 3.73 26.87 16.56
C TYR A 610 3.84 28.39 16.72
N ILE A 611 3.87 28.87 17.96
CA ILE A 611 4.03 30.30 18.25
C ILE A 611 5.37 30.78 17.71
N VAL A 612 6.46 30.10 18.10
CA VAL A 612 7.82 30.41 17.66
C VAL A 612 7.93 30.41 16.13
N ASP A 613 7.42 29.37 15.46
CA ASP A 613 7.41 29.26 14.00
C ASP A 613 6.57 30.35 13.32
N TRP A 614 5.44 30.73 13.92
CA TRP A 614 4.59 31.79 13.38
C TRP A 614 5.32 33.14 13.40
N PHE A 615 5.90 33.52 14.54
CA PHE A 615 6.67 34.76 14.64
C PHE A 615 7.91 34.74 13.73
N PHE A 616 8.60 33.62 13.65
CA PHE A 616 9.73 33.45 12.74
C PHE A 616 9.36 33.67 11.27
N ASN A 617 8.20 33.14 10.82
CA ASN A 617 7.78 33.20 9.42
C ASN A 617 7.06 34.51 9.05
N PHE A 618 6.34 35.14 9.98
CA PHE A 618 5.47 36.29 9.68
C PHE A 618 5.89 37.60 10.35
N GLU A 619 6.57 37.57 11.49
CA GLU A 619 6.94 38.75 12.29
C GLU A 619 8.41 38.67 12.77
N ILE A 620 9.33 38.41 11.84
CA ILE A 620 10.75 38.13 12.15
C ILE A 620 11.45 39.21 12.99
N ALA A 621 11.03 40.48 12.86
CA ALA A 621 11.61 41.56 13.64
C ALA A 621 11.23 41.47 15.12
N GLU A 622 10.03 41.00 15.43
CA GLU A 622 9.60 40.75 16.81
C GLU A 622 10.28 39.50 17.36
N PHE A 623 10.34 38.44 16.55
CA PHE A 623 11.11 37.23 16.86
C PHE A 623 12.57 37.54 17.22
N ALA A 624 13.23 38.40 16.43
CA ALA A 624 14.63 38.76 16.63
C ALA A 624 14.90 39.53 17.94
N LYS A 625 13.94 40.32 18.44
CA LYS A 625 14.07 41.03 19.72
C LYS A 625 14.15 40.06 20.90
N HIS A 626 13.35 39.00 20.84
CA HIS A 626 13.22 37.99 21.90
C HIS A 626 14.09 36.75 21.64
N PHE A 627 14.96 36.80 20.62
CA PHE A 627 15.65 35.61 20.12
C PHE A 627 16.56 34.97 21.17
N ASP A 628 17.23 35.76 22.00
CA ASP A 628 18.15 35.24 23.01
C ASP A 628 17.40 34.37 24.05
N ASN A 629 16.21 34.82 24.48
CA ASN A 629 15.33 34.04 25.37
C ASN A 629 14.76 32.81 24.67
N ILE A 630 14.32 32.96 23.42
CA ILE A 630 13.79 31.86 22.61
C ILE A 630 14.86 30.77 22.44
N LEU A 631 16.10 31.15 22.15
CA LEU A 631 17.22 30.25 21.87
C LEU A 631 17.58 29.34 23.05
N LEU A 632 17.37 29.79 24.29
CA LEU A 632 17.56 28.98 25.51
C LEU A 632 16.64 27.75 25.55
N TYR A 633 15.42 27.88 25.01
CA TYR A 633 14.39 26.85 25.10
C TYR A 633 14.04 26.22 23.75
N ILE A 634 14.65 26.65 22.64
CA ILE A 634 14.46 25.97 21.35
C ILE A 634 14.90 24.52 21.53
N PRO A 635 13.98 23.55 21.35
CA PRO A 635 14.32 22.16 21.46
C PRO A 635 15.25 21.84 20.30
N THR A 636 16.47 21.44 20.67
CA THR A 636 17.49 21.00 19.73
C THR A 636 17.03 19.83 18.85
N LYS A 637 16.04 19.06 19.34
CA LYS A 637 15.25 18.10 18.58
C LYS A 637 13.89 18.70 18.19
N GLY A 638 13.59 18.81 16.90
CA GLY A 638 12.24 19.15 16.40
C GLY A 638 12.08 20.55 15.81
N PHE A 639 13.03 21.46 16.01
CA PHE A 639 13.05 22.73 15.28
C PHE A 639 13.61 22.51 13.86
N ASP A 640 12.75 22.37 12.85
CA ASP A 640 13.19 22.11 11.47
C ASP A 640 13.79 23.34 10.75
N SER A 641 13.67 24.52 11.36
CA SER A 641 13.97 25.82 10.76
C SER A 641 15.42 26.30 10.86
N TRP A 642 16.37 25.49 11.36
CA TRP A 642 17.80 25.87 11.48
C TRP A 642 18.40 26.45 10.19
N TYR A 643 18.22 25.81 9.03
CA TYR A 643 18.73 26.33 7.75
C TYR A 643 18.11 27.68 7.34
N THR A 644 16.91 27.97 7.84
CA THR A 644 16.23 29.23 7.54
C THR A 644 16.81 30.36 8.36
N LEU A 645 17.32 30.10 9.58
CA LEU A 645 18.03 31.11 10.39
C LEU A 645 19.26 31.66 9.65
N ASN A 646 20.00 30.82 8.92
CA ASN A 646 21.12 31.25 8.06
C ASN A 646 20.73 32.26 6.97
N LYS A 647 19.44 32.43 6.65
CA LYS A 647 18.97 33.45 5.70
C LYS A 647 18.76 34.81 6.35
N TYR A 648 18.86 34.91 7.67
CA TYR A 648 18.64 36.12 8.46
C TYR A 648 19.93 36.60 9.13
N SER A 649 21.07 36.40 8.45
CA SER A 649 22.39 36.85 8.92
C SER A 649 22.47 38.35 9.17
N HIS A 650 21.66 39.15 8.46
CA HIS A 650 21.56 40.60 8.68
C HIS A 650 20.91 41.00 10.01
N LEU A 651 20.28 40.05 10.71
CA LEU A 651 19.76 40.21 12.08
C LEU A 651 20.67 39.52 13.11
N ASN A 652 21.85 39.06 12.70
CA ASN A 652 22.83 38.31 13.51
C ASN A 652 22.28 37.01 14.13
N LEU A 653 21.17 36.46 13.62
CA LEU A 653 20.56 35.26 14.20
C LEU A 653 21.45 34.03 14.02
N ASP A 654 22.16 33.94 12.90
CA ASP A 654 23.10 32.86 12.59
C ASP A 654 24.30 32.85 13.55
N ILE A 655 24.97 33.99 13.72
CA ILE A 655 26.14 34.13 14.60
C ILE A 655 25.76 33.83 16.05
N LYS A 656 24.68 34.47 16.56
CA LYS A 656 24.17 34.23 17.92
C LYS A 656 23.87 32.75 18.16
N THR A 657 23.23 32.09 17.19
CA THR A 657 22.94 30.65 17.28
C THR A 657 24.21 29.82 17.32
N VAL A 658 25.18 30.08 16.45
CA VAL A 658 26.43 29.32 16.37
C VAL A 658 27.25 29.45 17.66
N GLU A 659 27.37 30.67 18.18
CA GLU A 659 28.09 30.94 19.44
C GLU A 659 27.44 30.21 20.61
N PHE A 660 26.11 30.35 20.75
CA PHE A 660 25.35 29.63 21.77
C PHE A 660 25.54 28.12 21.67
N LEU A 661 25.36 27.53 20.48
CA LEU A 661 25.51 26.08 20.29
C LEU A 661 26.94 25.58 20.58
N LYS A 662 27.97 26.33 20.19
CA LYS A 662 29.38 26.00 20.49
C LYS A 662 29.64 26.07 21.99
N GLN A 663 29.16 27.11 22.66
CA GLN A 663 29.30 27.28 24.10
C GLN A 663 28.62 26.15 24.86
N GLN A 664 27.36 25.84 24.52
CA GLN A 664 26.61 24.76 25.17
C GLN A 664 27.24 23.39 24.91
N PHE A 665 27.70 23.12 23.68
CA PHE A 665 28.41 21.87 23.40
C PHE A 665 29.73 21.75 24.18
N GLY A 666 30.42 22.87 24.41
CA GLY A 666 31.67 22.92 25.17
C GLY A 666 31.48 22.80 26.68
N SER A 667 30.37 23.29 27.24
CA SER A 667 30.07 23.23 28.68
C SER A 667 29.64 21.85 29.16
N GLU A 668 29.08 21.01 28.28
CA GLU A 668 28.69 19.65 28.63
C GLU A 668 29.91 18.77 28.92
N GLN A 669 29.97 18.17 30.11
CA GLN A 669 31.08 17.30 30.51
C GLN A 669 30.99 15.91 29.88
N LYS A 670 29.77 15.35 29.81
CA LYS A 670 29.53 13.99 29.28
C LYS A 670 29.29 14.03 27.78
N ALA A 671 29.87 13.07 27.06
CA ALA A 671 29.70 12.97 25.60
C ALA A 671 28.23 12.74 25.19
N GLN A 672 27.45 12.03 26.00
CA GLN A 672 26.03 11.76 25.75
C GLN A 672 25.20 13.06 25.69
N ASP A 673 25.50 14.04 26.56
CA ASP A 673 24.74 15.29 26.64
C ASP A 673 25.04 16.21 25.45
N LYS A 674 26.22 16.07 24.83
CA LYS A 674 26.63 16.81 23.62
C LYS A 674 25.83 16.43 22.36
N ILE A 675 25.23 15.23 22.32
CA ILE A 675 24.54 14.69 21.14
C ILE A 675 23.44 15.63 20.63
N LYS A 676 22.71 16.27 21.54
CA LYS A 676 21.57 17.12 21.20
C LYS A 676 21.96 18.32 20.32
N TYR A 677 23.21 18.79 20.40
CA TYR A 677 23.69 19.96 19.65
C TYR A 677 24.32 19.61 18.28
N VAL A 678 24.61 18.35 17.98
CA VAL A 678 25.31 17.92 16.76
C VAL A 678 24.53 18.30 15.49
N ILE A 679 23.21 18.02 15.46
CA ILE A 679 22.36 18.31 14.30
C ILE A 679 22.16 19.81 14.07
N PRO A 680 21.87 20.64 15.10
CA PRO A 680 21.89 22.09 14.94
C PRO A 680 23.24 22.60 14.39
N LEU A 681 24.37 22.17 14.98
CA LEU A 681 25.71 22.64 14.56
C LEU A 681 26.03 22.33 13.10
N VAL A 682 25.73 21.12 12.61
CA VAL A 682 26.00 20.76 11.19
C VAL A 682 25.16 21.56 10.19
N LYS A 683 24.00 22.06 10.62
CA LYS A 683 23.12 22.90 9.79
C LYS A 683 23.53 24.37 9.80
N MET A 684 24.10 24.85 10.92
CA MET A 684 24.47 26.25 11.11
C MET A 684 25.90 26.57 10.67
N LEU A 685 26.85 25.67 10.89
CA LEU A 685 28.26 25.92 10.56
C LEU A 685 28.58 25.76 9.07
N PRO A 686 29.52 26.56 8.52
CA PRO A 686 30.16 26.28 7.25
C PRO A 686 30.83 24.89 7.24
N PRO A 687 30.97 24.21 6.09
CA PRO A 687 31.41 22.81 6.03
C PRO A 687 32.80 22.62 6.63
N ASP A 688 33.73 23.50 6.28
CA ASP A 688 35.13 23.40 6.69
C ASP A 688 35.28 23.70 8.18
N GLU A 689 34.51 24.66 8.70
CA GLU A 689 34.43 24.92 10.14
C GLU A 689 33.83 23.76 10.91
N TYR A 690 32.77 23.13 10.38
CA TYR A 690 32.15 21.97 11.01
C TYR A 690 33.11 20.78 11.03
N ILE A 691 33.82 20.51 9.92
CA ILE A 691 34.81 19.44 9.83
C ILE A 691 35.92 19.65 10.86
N LYS A 692 36.45 20.88 10.95
CA LYS A 692 37.46 21.24 11.96
C LYS A 692 36.92 21.11 13.39
N PHE A 693 35.66 21.46 13.61
CA PHE A 693 35.00 21.36 14.91
C PHE A 693 34.85 19.89 15.38
N ILE A 694 34.54 18.96 14.48
CA ILE A 694 34.36 17.55 14.83
C ILE A 694 35.65 16.72 14.78
N GLU A 695 36.75 17.27 14.27
CA GLU A 695 38.04 16.60 14.14
C GLU A 695 38.51 15.90 15.44
N PRO A 696 38.36 16.51 16.65
CA PRO A 696 38.74 15.85 17.90
C PRO A 696 37.94 14.58 18.21
N TYR A 697 36.77 14.41 17.59
CA TYR A 697 35.83 13.30 17.82
C TYR A 697 35.93 12.22 16.74
N LEU A 698 36.87 12.29 15.80
CA LEU A 698 37.07 11.21 14.83
C LEU A 698 37.48 9.91 15.53
N PRO A 699 37.04 8.75 15.03
CA PRO A 699 37.34 7.47 15.65
C PRO A 699 38.84 7.18 15.54
N LYS A 700 39.46 6.84 16.67
CA LYS A 700 40.89 6.50 16.78
C LYS A 700 41.16 5.00 16.75
N SER A 701 40.13 4.20 17.02
CA SER A 701 40.14 2.73 17.10
C SER A 701 39.00 2.17 16.25
N GLU A 702 39.16 0.95 15.73
CA GLU A 702 38.08 0.24 15.03
C GLU A 702 37.07 -0.39 16.00
N LYS A 703 37.51 -0.78 17.21
CA LYS A 703 36.67 -1.43 18.22
C LYS A 703 36.45 -0.51 19.41
N VAL A 704 35.23 -0.53 19.94
CA VAL A 704 34.86 0.19 21.17
C VAL A 704 34.60 -0.81 22.29
N ASP A 705 35.14 -0.51 23.47
CA ASP A 705 34.74 -1.22 24.69
C ASP A 705 33.37 -0.70 25.16
N LEU A 706 32.33 -1.52 25.01
CA LEU A 706 30.96 -1.14 25.35
C LEU A 706 30.63 -1.29 26.84
N GLU A 707 31.50 -1.96 27.60
CA GLU A 707 31.36 -2.11 29.05
C GLU A 707 31.84 -0.86 29.80
N ASP A 708 32.78 -0.11 29.21
CA ASP A 708 33.14 1.22 29.68
C ASP A 708 32.07 2.26 29.28
N LYS A 709 31.44 2.86 30.31
CA LYS A 709 30.41 3.89 30.14
C LYS A 709 30.93 5.11 29.39
N GLU A 710 32.16 5.56 29.63
CA GLU A 710 32.71 6.75 28.97
C GLU A 710 33.00 6.47 27.49
N ALA A 711 33.61 5.31 27.19
CA ALA A 711 33.81 4.86 25.82
C ALA A 711 32.47 4.69 25.07
N ARG A 712 31.44 4.16 25.72
CA ARG A 712 30.10 4.01 25.14
C ARG A 712 29.43 5.36 24.87
N ASP A 713 29.50 6.31 25.80
CA ASP A 713 28.92 7.65 25.63
C ASP A 713 29.66 8.42 24.51
N LEU A 714 30.98 8.28 24.42
CA LEU A 714 31.78 8.83 23.32
C LEU A 714 31.39 8.19 21.98
N TYR A 715 31.27 6.87 21.93
CA TYR A 715 30.84 6.15 20.72
C TYR A 715 29.46 6.63 20.22
N ASN A 716 28.51 6.86 21.12
CA ASN A 716 27.19 7.39 20.75
C ASN A 716 27.29 8.78 20.13
N LEU A 717 28.12 9.66 20.71
CA LEU A 717 28.40 10.99 20.15
C LEU A 717 29.04 10.88 18.76
N GLN A 718 30.04 10.02 18.60
CA GLN A 718 30.72 9.77 17.33
C GLN A 718 29.77 9.21 16.27
N CYS A 719 28.88 8.29 16.62
CA CYS A 719 27.83 7.80 15.73
C CYS A 719 26.88 8.92 15.31
N CYS A 720 26.46 9.79 16.24
CA CYS A 720 25.63 10.94 15.93
C CYS A 720 26.33 11.92 14.96
N ILE A 721 27.62 12.19 15.19
CA ILE A 721 28.46 13.00 14.29
C ILE A 721 28.56 12.34 12.91
N ALA A 722 28.85 11.05 12.84
CA ALA A 722 28.92 10.30 11.58
C ALA A 722 27.62 10.47 10.79
N GLU A 723 26.46 10.21 11.44
CA GLU A 723 25.14 10.35 10.83
C GLU A 723 24.81 11.78 10.39
N SER A 724 25.34 12.80 11.09
CA SER A 724 25.09 14.22 10.81
C SER A 724 25.69 14.66 9.47
N LEU A 725 26.78 14.02 9.00
CA LEU A 725 27.51 14.38 7.77
C LEU A 725 26.61 14.36 6.52
N LYS A 726 25.50 13.60 6.56
CA LYS A 726 24.45 13.63 5.53
C LYS A 726 23.77 14.99 5.38
N ASN A 727 23.92 15.92 6.33
CA ASN A 727 23.36 17.26 6.33
C ASN A 727 24.33 18.36 5.87
N VAL A 728 25.64 18.09 5.77
CA VAL A 728 26.60 19.11 5.29
C VAL A 728 26.28 19.51 3.85
N HIS A 729 26.21 20.81 3.54
CA HIS A 729 25.73 21.25 2.22
C HIS A 729 26.72 20.96 1.08
N ARG A 730 28.04 21.12 1.31
CA ARG A 730 29.09 20.79 0.33
C ARG A 730 29.60 19.37 0.57
N LYS A 731 29.10 18.42 -0.22
CA LYS A 731 29.38 16.98 -0.02
C LYS A 731 30.80 16.55 -0.31
N SER A 732 31.48 17.22 -1.23
CA SER A 732 32.89 16.94 -1.53
C SER A 732 33.80 17.18 -0.32
N ALA A 733 33.53 18.21 0.48
CA ALA A 733 34.36 18.56 1.63
C ALA A 733 34.37 17.48 2.73
N VAL A 734 33.28 16.73 2.88
CA VAL A 734 33.16 15.71 3.95
C VAL A 734 33.54 14.30 3.49
N LEU A 735 33.92 14.09 2.23
CA LEU A 735 34.24 12.74 1.74
C LEU A 735 35.39 12.10 2.52
N ASP A 736 36.48 12.83 2.72
CA ASP A 736 37.62 12.34 3.50
C ASP A 736 37.19 11.97 4.93
N THR A 737 36.46 12.87 5.59
CA THR A 737 35.90 12.62 6.93
C THR A 737 34.99 11.39 6.98
N ILE A 738 34.13 11.20 5.98
CA ILE A 738 33.27 10.01 5.85
C ILE A 738 34.14 8.74 5.75
N THR A 739 35.21 8.76 4.96
CA THR A 739 36.09 7.58 4.87
C THR A 739 36.79 7.27 6.19
N LYS A 740 37.11 8.27 7.01
CA LYS A 740 37.68 8.07 8.37
C LYS A 740 36.70 7.37 9.32
N PHE A 741 35.41 7.65 9.22
CA PHE A 741 34.36 6.92 9.97
C PHE A 741 34.02 5.54 9.39
N ALA A 742 34.44 5.23 8.17
CA ALA A 742 34.21 3.92 7.55
C ALA A 742 35.23 2.88 8.06
N ILE A 743 35.19 2.59 9.36
CA ILE A 743 36.02 1.61 10.06
C ILE A 743 35.22 0.92 11.18
N GLY A 744 35.51 -0.36 11.43
CA GLY A 744 35.02 -1.13 12.58
C GLY A 744 33.54 -0.92 12.97
N ASP A 745 33.29 -0.64 14.25
CA ASP A 745 31.94 -0.53 14.85
C ASP A 745 31.13 0.67 14.30
N TYR A 746 31.81 1.71 13.80
CA TYR A 746 31.18 2.93 13.27
C TYR A 746 30.58 2.77 11.88
N LEU A 747 30.92 1.68 11.17
CA LEU A 747 30.51 1.47 9.77
C LEU A 747 29.00 1.64 9.59
N LYS A 748 28.20 1.06 10.49
CA LYS A 748 26.73 1.10 10.40
C LYS A 748 26.18 2.53 10.42
N ALA A 749 26.72 3.41 11.27
CA ALA A 749 26.28 4.80 11.39
C ALA A 749 26.64 5.62 10.14
N ILE A 750 27.80 5.35 9.53
CA ILE A 750 28.29 6.13 8.39
C ILE A 750 27.72 5.70 7.03
N LEU A 751 27.13 4.51 6.90
CA LEU A 751 26.60 4.04 5.60
C LEU A 751 25.60 5.02 4.97
N GLY A 752 24.63 5.51 5.73
CA GLY A 752 23.64 6.48 5.23
C GLY A 752 24.31 7.75 4.66
N PRO A 753 25.15 8.45 5.44
CA PRO A 753 25.98 9.55 4.97
C PRO A 753 26.85 9.22 3.76
N LEU A 754 27.52 8.07 3.74
CA LEU A 754 28.38 7.64 2.63
C LEU A 754 27.61 7.56 1.31
N TYR A 755 26.48 6.87 1.26
CA TYR A 755 25.65 6.79 0.05
C TYR A 755 25.03 8.14 -0.33
N SER A 756 24.64 8.94 0.65
CA SER A 756 24.07 10.28 0.43
C SER A 756 25.09 11.25 -0.18
N ALA A 757 26.31 11.28 0.36
CA ALA A 757 27.38 12.13 -0.11
C ALA A 757 27.89 11.67 -1.48
N SER A 758 28.12 10.36 -1.68
CA SER A 758 28.66 9.82 -2.93
C SER A 758 27.81 10.18 -4.15
N ARG A 759 26.48 10.21 -4.03
CA ARG A 759 25.56 10.60 -5.12
C ARG A 759 25.57 12.11 -5.43
N LYS A 760 26.18 12.91 -4.57
CA LYS A 760 26.20 14.38 -4.61
C LYS A 760 27.61 14.95 -4.80
N VAL A 761 28.59 14.08 -5.04
CA VAL A 761 29.96 14.46 -5.41
C VAL A 761 30.16 14.21 -6.92
N PRO A 762 30.91 15.07 -7.63
CA PRO A 762 31.33 14.84 -9.00
C PRO A 762 31.96 13.45 -9.24
N GLU A 763 31.70 12.85 -10.40
CA GLU A 763 32.21 11.51 -10.76
C GLU A 763 33.75 11.45 -10.73
N ASN A 764 34.41 12.49 -11.24
CA ASN A 764 35.87 12.57 -11.25
C ASN A 764 36.50 12.65 -9.84
N GLN A 765 35.77 13.17 -8.85
CA GLN A 765 36.23 13.26 -7.45
C GLN A 765 35.89 12.00 -6.64
N ILE A 766 34.71 11.40 -6.88
CA ILE A 766 34.26 10.24 -6.09
C ILE A 766 35.07 8.97 -6.40
N TYR A 767 35.66 8.87 -7.59
CA TYR A 767 36.47 7.72 -7.99
C TYR A 767 37.59 7.43 -6.99
N ALA A 768 38.36 8.45 -6.60
CA ALA A 768 39.45 8.31 -5.62
C ALA A 768 38.94 7.81 -4.26
N ALA A 769 37.81 8.33 -3.78
CA ALA A 769 37.20 7.88 -2.54
C ALA A 769 36.73 6.41 -2.62
N ILE A 770 36.18 5.98 -3.77
CA ILE A 770 35.77 4.60 -4.01
C ILE A 770 37.00 3.66 -4.04
N GLU A 771 38.12 4.08 -4.63
CA GLU A 771 39.38 3.31 -4.56
C GLU A 771 39.89 3.20 -3.13
N THR A 772 39.86 4.28 -2.34
CA THR A 772 40.22 4.25 -0.91
C THR A 772 39.33 3.30 -0.11
N LEU A 773 38.02 3.27 -0.35
CA LEU A 773 37.14 2.28 0.28
C LEU A 773 37.50 0.85 -0.15
N GLY A 774 37.99 0.69 -1.39
CA GLY A 774 38.48 -0.56 -1.96
C GLY A 774 39.69 -1.16 -1.25
N THR A 775 40.49 -0.36 -0.54
CA THR A 775 41.69 -0.84 0.19
C THR A 775 41.43 -1.13 1.66
N LYS A 776 40.27 -0.74 2.19
CA LYS A 776 39.90 -0.92 3.61
C LYS A 776 39.51 -2.38 3.95
N ALA A 777 39.14 -2.59 5.22
CA ALA A 777 38.66 -3.86 5.75
C ALA A 777 37.46 -4.41 4.95
N VAL A 778 37.28 -5.73 5.01
CA VAL A 778 36.32 -6.51 4.20
C VAL A 778 34.89 -5.95 4.24
N SER A 779 34.41 -5.53 5.41
CA SER A 779 33.06 -4.98 5.59
C SER A 779 32.86 -3.67 4.83
N VAL A 780 33.89 -2.82 4.77
CA VAL A 780 33.88 -1.51 4.08
C VAL A 780 34.10 -1.70 2.58
N ARG A 781 35.01 -2.61 2.21
CA ARG A 781 35.42 -2.85 0.82
C ARG A 781 34.25 -3.19 -0.10
N LYS A 782 33.26 -3.95 0.40
CA LYS A 782 32.02 -4.28 -0.32
C LYS A 782 31.25 -3.05 -0.80
N HIS A 783 31.27 -1.96 -0.04
CA HIS A 783 30.57 -0.73 -0.41
C HIS A 783 31.25 0.00 -1.57
N SER A 784 32.55 -0.20 -1.80
CA SER A 784 33.23 0.30 -2.99
C SER A 784 32.61 -0.27 -4.29
N LEU A 785 32.29 -1.57 -4.29
CA LEU A 785 31.63 -2.25 -5.42
C LEU A 785 30.22 -1.71 -5.65
N PHE A 786 29.44 -1.58 -4.57
CA PHE A 786 28.06 -1.11 -4.67
C PHE A 786 27.96 0.35 -5.12
N LEU A 787 28.85 1.21 -4.63
CA LEU A 787 28.89 2.62 -5.03
C LEU A 787 29.38 2.79 -6.48
N ALA A 788 30.41 2.02 -6.88
CA ALA A 788 30.90 2.03 -8.25
C ALA A 788 29.76 1.72 -9.24
N ARG A 789 29.04 0.61 -9.00
CA ARG A 789 27.89 0.18 -9.80
C ARG A 789 26.81 1.25 -9.96
N ASP A 790 26.57 2.04 -8.92
CA ASP A 790 25.46 3.00 -8.87
C ASP A 790 25.80 4.38 -9.49
N ILE A 791 27.08 4.77 -9.55
CA ILE A 791 27.49 6.17 -9.78
C ILE A 791 28.45 6.33 -10.96
N LEU A 792 29.31 5.35 -11.22
CA LEU A 792 30.38 5.46 -12.21
C LEU A 792 29.92 5.06 -13.61
N GLU A 793 30.72 5.40 -14.63
CA GLU A 793 30.49 4.96 -16.00
C GLU A 793 30.63 3.45 -16.18
N LYS A 794 29.95 2.91 -17.21
CA LYS A 794 29.85 1.46 -17.47
C LYS A 794 31.22 0.80 -17.56
N LYS A 795 32.16 1.41 -18.28
CA LYS A 795 33.51 0.87 -18.50
C LYS A 795 34.25 0.68 -17.17
N VAL A 796 34.27 1.71 -16.33
CA VAL A 796 34.92 1.68 -15.02
C VAL A 796 34.29 0.65 -14.09
N VAL A 797 32.96 0.50 -14.12
CA VAL A 797 32.26 -0.54 -13.34
C VAL A 797 32.72 -1.94 -13.76
N ILE A 798 32.74 -2.21 -15.08
CA ILE A 798 33.17 -3.51 -15.64
C ILE A 798 34.63 -3.79 -15.29
N GLU A 799 35.53 -2.81 -15.43
CA GLU A 799 36.95 -2.94 -15.06
C GLU A 799 37.11 -3.24 -13.57
N LYS A 800 36.35 -2.56 -12.70
CA LYS A 800 36.39 -2.81 -11.26
C LYS A 800 35.86 -4.20 -10.90
N LEU A 801 34.78 -4.66 -11.54
CA LEU A 801 34.28 -6.03 -11.35
C LEU A 801 35.31 -7.07 -11.81
N LYS A 802 35.98 -6.86 -12.96
CA LYS A 802 37.07 -7.72 -13.46
C LYS A 802 38.23 -7.76 -12.44
N LYS A 803 38.69 -6.59 -11.98
CA LYS A 803 39.79 -6.46 -11.01
C LYS A 803 39.51 -7.20 -9.70
N PHE A 804 38.33 -6.97 -9.11
CA PHE A 804 37.93 -7.69 -7.90
C PHE A 804 37.82 -9.20 -8.14
N GLY A 805 37.29 -9.60 -9.31
CA GLY A 805 37.19 -11.02 -9.67
C GLY A 805 38.54 -11.73 -9.77
N SER A 806 39.59 -11.04 -10.21
CA SER A 806 40.94 -11.62 -10.36
C SER A 806 41.80 -11.53 -9.10
N GLU A 807 41.65 -10.47 -8.29
CA GLU A 807 42.56 -10.17 -7.18
C GLU A 807 42.01 -10.59 -5.81
N GLU A 808 40.69 -10.62 -5.62
CA GLU A 808 40.09 -10.79 -4.30
C GLU A 808 40.01 -12.26 -3.88
N LYS A 809 40.63 -12.57 -2.74
CA LYS A 809 40.65 -13.92 -2.14
C LYS A 809 39.68 -14.08 -0.99
N ASN A 810 39.08 -12.99 -0.49
CA ASN A 810 38.14 -13.05 0.61
C ASN A 810 36.77 -13.60 0.16
N ILE A 811 36.39 -14.77 0.70
CA ILE A 811 35.12 -15.46 0.41
C ILE A 811 33.90 -14.54 0.60
N SER A 812 33.92 -13.69 1.63
CA SER A 812 32.81 -12.78 1.91
C SER A 812 32.61 -11.74 0.82
N ILE A 813 33.68 -11.27 0.15
CA ILE A 813 33.56 -10.32 -0.98
C ILE A 813 33.20 -11.05 -2.26
N GLN A 814 33.78 -12.22 -2.49
CA GLN A 814 33.45 -13.09 -3.62
C GLN A 814 31.94 -13.40 -3.69
N LYS A 815 31.30 -13.72 -2.55
CA LYS A 815 29.83 -13.85 -2.43
C LYS A 815 29.07 -12.63 -2.96
N HIS A 816 29.55 -11.42 -2.64
CA HIS A 816 28.89 -10.19 -3.08
C HIS A 816 29.21 -9.83 -4.53
N LEU A 817 30.27 -10.37 -5.14
CA LEU A 817 30.59 -10.14 -6.55
C LEU A 817 29.53 -10.74 -7.48
N TYR A 818 29.07 -11.97 -7.23
CA TYR A 818 27.97 -12.56 -7.99
C TYR A 818 26.72 -11.68 -7.90
N THR A 819 26.27 -11.38 -6.68
CA THR A 819 25.05 -10.59 -6.45
C THR A 819 25.17 -9.17 -7.04
N CYS A 820 26.33 -8.53 -6.93
CA CYS A 820 26.57 -7.20 -7.50
C CYS A 820 26.51 -7.24 -9.04
N THR A 821 27.20 -8.21 -9.64
CA THR A 821 27.29 -8.39 -11.09
C THR A 821 25.95 -8.78 -11.70
N MET A 822 25.21 -9.72 -11.08
CA MET A 822 23.86 -10.10 -11.51
C MET A 822 22.91 -8.89 -11.46
N LYS A 823 22.92 -8.12 -10.36
CA LYS A 823 22.14 -6.89 -10.25
C LYS A 823 22.52 -5.87 -11.34
N TYR A 824 23.81 -5.74 -11.66
CA TYR A 824 24.26 -4.84 -12.72
C TYR A 824 23.85 -5.32 -14.11
N PHE A 825 24.00 -6.61 -14.40
CA PHE A 825 23.60 -7.25 -15.65
C PHE A 825 22.10 -7.08 -15.92
N ILE A 826 21.24 -7.28 -14.91
CA ILE A 826 19.79 -7.07 -15.04
C ILE A 826 19.45 -5.62 -15.43
N LEU A 827 20.26 -4.65 -15.00
CA LEU A 827 20.08 -3.23 -15.29
C LEU A 827 20.73 -2.81 -16.62
N ASN A 828 21.84 -3.46 -16.98
CA ASN A 828 22.65 -3.17 -18.16
C ASN A 828 23.05 -4.48 -18.85
N PRO A 829 22.11 -5.16 -19.52
CA PRO A 829 22.38 -6.44 -20.14
C PRO A 829 23.30 -6.25 -21.35
N CYS A 830 24.46 -6.89 -21.34
CA CYS A 830 25.33 -7.03 -22.49
C CYS A 830 26.21 -8.28 -22.36
N GLU A 831 26.88 -8.66 -23.44
CA GLU A 831 27.72 -9.86 -23.48
C GLU A 831 28.83 -9.84 -22.43
N GLU A 832 29.52 -8.70 -22.26
CA GLU A 832 30.57 -8.58 -21.24
C GLU A 832 30.06 -8.81 -19.81
N THR A 833 28.92 -8.23 -19.44
CA THR A 833 28.36 -8.39 -18.09
C THR A 833 27.79 -9.79 -17.89
N LEU A 834 27.25 -10.42 -18.94
CA LEU A 834 26.82 -11.82 -18.92
C LEU A 834 28.01 -12.79 -18.68
N ASN A 835 29.15 -12.55 -19.33
CA ASN A 835 30.36 -13.36 -19.13
C ASN A 835 30.92 -13.22 -17.71
N LEU A 836 30.82 -12.03 -17.10
CA LEU A 836 31.15 -11.84 -15.69
C LEU A 836 30.20 -12.61 -14.76
N VAL A 837 28.90 -12.61 -15.06
CA VAL A 837 27.91 -13.42 -14.31
C VAL A 837 28.31 -14.90 -14.37
N LYS A 838 28.60 -15.44 -15.57
CA LYS A 838 29.06 -16.83 -15.75
C LYS A 838 30.24 -17.17 -14.85
N THR A 839 31.24 -16.28 -14.85
CA THR A 839 32.48 -16.46 -14.07
C THR A 839 32.19 -16.48 -12.58
N PHE A 840 31.36 -15.54 -12.10
CA PHE A 840 31.12 -15.35 -10.67
C PHE A 840 30.02 -16.23 -10.07
N ILE A 841 29.26 -17.00 -10.87
CA ILE A 841 28.39 -18.06 -10.33
C ILE A 841 29.19 -19.03 -9.45
N ASN A 842 30.44 -19.33 -9.83
CA ASN A 842 31.32 -20.21 -9.06
C ASN A 842 31.75 -19.63 -7.69
N PHE A 843 31.58 -18.33 -7.48
CA PHE A 843 31.88 -17.64 -6.21
C PHE A 843 30.74 -17.71 -5.19
N ILE A 844 29.60 -18.30 -5.57
CA ILE A 844 28.49 -18.50 -4.65
C ILE A 844 28.93 -19.46 -3.53
N ASP A 845 28.63 -19.06 -2.30
CA ASP A 845 28.80 -19.90 -1.12
C ASP A 845 27.66 -20.94 -1.08
N LYS A 846 28.02 -22.20 -0.84
CA LYS A 846 27.11 -23.35 -0.86
C LYS A 846 26.16 -23.36 0.33
N PHE A 847 26.43 -22.53 1.34
CA PHE A 847 25.59 -22.34 2.52
C PHE A 847 24.79 -21.02 2.49
N ASP A 848 24.91 -20.23 1.42
CA ASP A 848 24.22 -18.93 1.32
C ASP A 848 22.87 -19.02 0.60
N ASP A 849 21.80 -19.28 1.34
CA ASP A 849 20.44 -19.41 0.81
C ASP A 849 20.00 -18.17 0.00
N GLU A 850 20.45 -16.96 0.32
CA GLU A 850 20.09 -15.75 -0.44
C GLU A 850 20.64 -15.80 -1.88
N SER A 851 21.93 -16.08 -2.06
CA SER A 851 22.55 -16.16 -3.40
C SER A 851 22.07 -17.39 -4.17
N LEU A 852 21.87 -18.53 -3.50
CA LEU A 852 21.33 -19.74 -4.11
C LEU A 852 19.90 -19.51 -4.60
N THR A 853 19.04 -18.92 -3.78
CA THR A 853 17.67 -18.53 -4.17
C THR A 853 17.66 -17.53 -5.32
N ASN A 854 18.58 -16.55 -5.32
CA ASN A 854 18.68 -15.59 -6.42
C ASN A 854 19.09 -16.27 -7.74
N LEU A 855 19.93 -17.31 -7.70
CA LEU A 855 20.32 -18.10 -8.87
C LEU A 855 19.17 -18.99 -9.36
N SER A 856 18.50 -19.73 -8.47
CA SER A 856 17.41 -20.66 -8.82
C SER A 856 16.23 -19.96 -9.48
N GLN A 857 15.93 -18.73 -9.06
CA GLN A 857 14.82 -17.94 -9.59
C GLN A 857 15.01 -17.48 -11.04
N CYS A 858 16.22 -17.56 -11.61
CA CYS A 858 16.53 -17.15 -13.00
C CYS A 858 15.89 -15.81 -13.40
N LYS A 859 15.89 -14.81 -12.51
CA LYS A 859 15.24 -13.50 -12.68
C LYS A 859 16.04 -12.59 -13.62
N VAL A 860 16.11 -12.96 -14.89
CA VAL A 860 16.88 -12.28 -15.94
C VAL A 860 15.99 -11.91 -17.13
N PRO A 861 16.47 -11.09 -18.07
CA PRO A 861 15.79 -10.90 -19.35
C PRO A 861 15.47 -12.24 -20.04
N LYS A 862 14.25 -12.40 -20.57
CA LYS A 862 13.76 -13.56 -21.34
C LYS A 862 14.75 -14.08 -22.37
N LYS A 863 15.48 -13.20 -23.07
CA LYS A 863 16.50 -13.58 -24.07
C LYS A 863 17.70 -14.32 -23.45
N CYS A 864 18.00 -14.06 -22.19
CA CYS A 864 19.14 -14.66 -21.48
C CYS A 864 18.70 -15.79 -20.54
N LYS A 865 17.38 -16.03 -20.42
CA LYS A 865 16.81 -17.01 -19.50
C LYS A 865 17.32 -18.43 -19.78
N PRO A 866 17.34 -18.95 -21.02
CA PRO A 866 17.83 -20.31 -21.27
C PRO A 866 19.30 -20.51 -20.86
N ILE A 867 20.16 -19.53 -21.17
CA ILE A 867 21.59 -19.56 -20.83
C ILE A 867 21.80 -19.56 -19.30
N ILE A 868 21.15 -18.65 -18.59
CA ILE A 868 21.27 -18.56 -17.13
C ILE A 868 20.64 -19.77 -16.44
N TRP A 869 19.51 -20.27 -16.97
CA TRP A 869 18.85 -21.48 -16.50
C TRP A 869 19.79 -22.68 -16.60
N GLN A 870 20.47 -22.85 -17.73
CA GLN A 870 21.47 -23.90 -17.93
C GLN A 870 22.59 -23.80 -16.89
N TRP A 871 23.20 -22.61 -16.71
CA TRP A 871 24.28 -22.44 -15.74
C TRP A 871 23.82 -22.66 -14.31
N ALA A 872 22.59 -22.26 -13.97
CA ALA A 872 22.01 -22.53 -12.67
C ALA A 872 21.88 -24.04 -12.45
N TRP A 873 21.30 -24.77 -13.39
CA TRP A 873 21.17 -26.22 -13.31
C TRP A 873 22.53 -26.92 -13.14
N GLU A 874 23.50 -26.59 -14.00
CA GLU A 874 24.86 -27.14 -13.95
C GLU A 874 25.53 -26.87 -12.59
N TYR A 875 25.36 -25.65 -12.05
CA TYR A 875 25.90 -25.27 -10.74
C TYR A 875 25.29 -26.12 -9.60
N PHE A 876 23.96 -26.21 -9.52
CA PHE A 876 23.31 -26.98 -8.46
C PHE A 876 23.61 -28.47 -8.59
N TYR A 877 23.59 -29.01 -9.81
CA TYR A 877 23.91 -30.41 -10.06
C TYR A 877 25.36 -30.76 -9.65
N ALA A 878 26.33 -29.90 -9.96
CA ALA A 878 27.73 -30.11 -9.56
C ALA A 878 27.95 -30.00 -8.05
N ASN A 879 27.14 -29.20 -7.34
CA ASN A 879 27.29 -28.93 -5.91
C ASN A 879 26.25 -29.63 -5.02
N GLN A 880 25.44 -30.53 -5.57
CA GLN A 880 24.32 -31.18 -4.87
C GLN A 880 24.73 -31.95 -3.61
N LYS A 881 25.99 -32.44 -3.54
CA LYS A 881 26.49 -33.16 -2.36
C LYS A 881 26.84 -32.26 -1.17
N VAL A 882 26.97 -30.95 -1.39
CA VAL A 882 27.45 -29.99 -0.39
C VAL A 882 26.37 -29.00 0.03
N ILE A 883 25.52 -28.58 -0.91
CA ILE A 883 24.41 -27.67 -0.64
C ILE A 883 23.41 -28.34 0.30
N ILE A 884 22.87 -27.59 1.26
CA ILE A 884 21.76 -28.07 2.10
C ILE A 884 20.48 -27.98 1.25
N THR A 885 19.75 -29.10 1.14
CA THR A 885 18.50 -29.23 0.36
C THR A 885 18.60 -28.77 -1.11
N PRO A 886 19.57 -29.27 -1.89
CA PRO A 886 19.74 -28.90 -3.30
C PRO A 886 18.48 -29.13 -4.15
N GLU A 887 17.68 -30.15 -3.79
CA GLU A 887 16.44 -30.51 -4.45
C GLU A 887 15.41 -29.38 -4.44
N LYS A 888 15.40 -28.53 -3.41
CA LYS A 888 14.56 -27.32 -3.34
C LYS A 888 14.83 -26.41 -4.54
N TYR A 889 16.10 -26.07 -4.77
CA TYR A 889 16.51 -25.13 -5.80
C TYR A 889 16.41 -25.75 -7.20
N MET A 890 16.79 -27.02 -7.34
CA MET A 890 16.68 -27.74 -8.62
C MET A 890 15.22 -27.89 -9.06
N ASN A 891 14.30 -28.18 -8.12
CA ASN A 891 12.87 -28.21 -8.39
C ASN A 891 12.34 -26.83 -8.83
N GLU A 892 12.78 -25.75 -8.18
CA GLU A 892 12.42 -24.37 -8.58
C GLU A 892 12.89 -24.09 -10.01
N ILE A 893 14.13 -24.43 -10.36
CA ILE A 893 14.66 -24.26 -11.73
C ILE A 893 13.81 -25.03 -12.75
N LEU A 894 13.52 -26.31 -12.50
CA LEU A 894 12.71 -27.12 -13.40
C LEU A 894 11.31 -26.54 -13.62
N SER A 895 10.67 -26.02 -12.57
CA SER A 895 9.36 -25.37 -12.67
C SER A 895 9.35 -24.06 -13.47
N LEU A 896 10.53 -23.49 -13.73
CA LEU A 896 10.68 -22.26 -14.54
C LEU A 896 10.88 -22.55 -16.03
N ALA A 897 10.97 -23.81 -16.45
CA ALA A 897 11.13 -24.15 -17.86
C ALA A 897 9.89 -23.73 -18.66
N ASP A 898 10.13 -22.98 -19.72
CA ASP A 898 9.13 -22.56 -20.70
C ASP A 898 9.58 -23.00 -22.10
N GLN A 899 8.76 -22.70 -23.12
CA GLN A 899 9.06 -23.02 -24.51
C GLN A 899 10.49 -22.65 -24.91
N ARG A 900 10.96 -21.45 -24.56
CA ARG A 900 12.29 -20.98 -24.97
C ARG A 900 13.39 -21.76 -24.27
N VAL A 901 13.22 -22.06 -22.98
CA VAL A 901 14.20 -22.88 -22.26
C VAL A 901 14.34 -24.24 -22.93
N ILE A 902 13.23 -24.93 -23.23
CA ILE A 902 13.28 -26.25 -23.89
C ILE A 902 13.93 -26.18 -25.27
N GLU A 903 13.53 -25.21 -26.10
CA GLU A 903 14.01 -25.07 -27.48
C GLU A 903 15.50 -24.64 -27.58
N GLU A 904 16.00 -23.82 -26.64
CA GLU A 904 17.34 -23.21 -26.74
C GLU A 904 18.44 -23.92 -25.94
N ILE A 905 18.13 -24.67 -24.86
CA ILE A 905 19.18 -25.42 -24.13
C ILE A 905 19.70 -26.61 -24.95
N PRO A 906 20.94 -27.08 -24.72
CA PRO A 906 21.47 -28.27 -25.41
C PRO A 906 20.59 -29.49 -25.20
N ILE A 907 20.35 -30.25 -26.26
CA ILE A 907 19.45 -31.41 -26.20
C ILE A 907 20.01 -32.50 -25.29
N GLU A 908 21.32 -32.68 -25.29
CA GLU A 908 22.04 -33.64 -24.45
C GLU A 908 21.82 -33.33 -22.97
N LEU A 909 21.71 -32.05 -22.61
CA LEU A 909 21.39 -31.63 -21.25
C LEU A 909 19.96 -32.02 -20.88
N SER A 910 18.98 -31.70 -21.71
CA SER A 910 17.57 -32.09 -21.46
C SER A 910 17.42 -33.60 -21.29
N GLN A 911 18.05 -34.38 -22.17
CA GLN A 911 18.03 -35.84 -22.11
C GLN A 911 18.67 -36.35 -20.81
N LYS A 912 19.84 -35.81 -20.44
CA LYS A 912 20.53 -36.16 -19.20
C LYS A 912 19.67 -35.85 -17.97
N ILE A 913 19.04 -34.67 -17.90
CA ILE A 913 18.15 -34.29 -16.80
C ILE A 913 17.03 -35.31 -16.65
N ILE A 914 16.34 -35.63 -17.75
CA ILE A 914 15.22 -36.57 -17.75
C ILE A 914 15.72 -37.96 -17.33
N MET A 915 16.79 -38.48 -17.93
CA MET A 915 17.32 -39.82 -17.62
C MET A 915 17.77 -39.96 -16.16
N GLU A 916 18.39 -38.93 -15.59
CA GLU A 916 18.95 -39.00 -14.24
C GLU A 916 17.94 -38.66 -13.15
N THR A 917 16.83 -37.98 -13.46
CA THR A 917 15.87 -37.50 -12.45
C THR A 917 14.47 -38.08 -12.61
N PHE A 918 13.91 -38.15 -13.82
CA PHE A 918 12.53 -38.57 -14.03
C PHE A 918 12.38 -40.08 -13.79
N LEU A 919 11.52 -40.44 -12.82
CA LEU A 919 11.30 -41.83 -12.39
C LEU A 919 12.58 -42.57 -11.95
N ASN A 920 13.64 -41.88 -11.57
CA ASN A 920 14.85 -42.50 -11.03
C ASN A 920 14.79 -42.57 -9.49
N LYS A 921 14.73 -43.78 -8.90
CA LYS A 921 14.66 -43.97 -7.44
C LYS A 921 15.86 -43.44 -6.65
N GLU A 922 16.99 -43.26 -7.30
CA GLU A 922 18.18 -42.67 -6.68
C GLU A 922 18.10 -41.14 -6.61
N SER A 923 17.14 -40.54 -7.33
CA SER A 923 16.95 -39.09 -7.38
C SER A 923 15.90 -38.62 -6.37
N ALA A 924 16.29 -37.69 -5.50
CA ALA A 924 15.36 -36.97 -4.62
C ALA A 924 14.32 -36.14 -5.40
N LEU A 925 14.54 -35.90 -6.70
CA LEU A 925 13.64 -35.13 -7.56
C LEU A 925 12.58 -35.99 -8.25
N MET A 926 12.63 -37.33 -8.19
CA MET A 926 11.85 -38.21 -9.06
C MET A 926 10.33 -38.01 -9.06
N SER A 927 9.76 -37.50 -7.97
CA SER A 927 8.34 -37.27 -7.77
C SER A 927 8.00 -35.80 -7.50
N ASN A 928 8.96 -34.90 -7.72
CA ASN A 928 8.78 -33.46 -7.52
C ASN A 928 8.03 -32.84 -8.70
N ASN A 929 7.19 -31.85 -8.41
CA ASN A 929 6.34 -31.23 -9.45
C ASN A 929 7.17 -30.59 -10.58
N GLY A 930 8.32 -30.01 -10.27
CA GLY A 930 9.19 -29.37 -11.26
C GLY A 930 9.68 -30.33 -12.35
N ILE A 931 10.12 -31.55 -12.01
CA ILE A 931 10.56 -32.50 -13.05
C ILE A 931 9.40 -32.98 -13.92
N LEU A 932 8.21 -33.18 -13.34
CA LEU A 932 7.02 -33.58 -14.09
C LEU A 932 6.64 -32.49 -15.09
N GLN A 933 6.63 -31.23 -14.65
CA GLN A 933 6.43 -30.07 -15.52
C GLN A 933 7.47 -29.99 -16.62
N PHE A 934 8.76 -30.15 -16.29
CA PHE A 934 9.84 -30.12 -17.27
C PHE A 934 9.68 -31.20 -18.35
N VAL A 935 9.36 -32.44 -17.96
CA VAL A 935 9.12 -33.56 -18.89
C VAL A 935 7.92 -33.29 -19.78
N VAL A 936 6.82 -32.76 -19.23
CA VAL A 936 5.64 -32.39 -20.03
C VAL A 936 5.97 -31.26 -21.01
N MET A 937 6.70 -30.23 -20.59
CA MET A 937 7.16 -29.16 -21.49
C MET A 937 8.11 -29.70 -22.57
N PHE A 938 8.96 -30.66 -22.24
CA PHE A 938 9.84 -31.34 -23.19
C PHE A 938 9.03 -32.11 -24.25
N LEU A 939 8.01 -32.87 -23.85
CA LEU A 939 7.10 -33.55 -24.79
C LEU A 939 6.36 -32.58 -25.71
N VAL A 940 5.98 -31.40 -25.20
CA VAL A 940 5.21 -30.40 -25.93
C VAL A 940 6.06 -29.62 -26.94
N TYR A 941 7.26 -29.19 -26.55
CA TYR A 941 8.05 -28.21 -27.31
C TYR A 941 9.28 -28.77 -28.00
N GLU A 942 9.83 -29.92 -27.57
CA GLU A 942 11.03 -30.47 -28.19
C GLU A 942 10.74 -31.05 -29.58
N LYS A 943 11.58 -30.70 -30.55
CA LYS A 943 11.45 -31.12 -31.96
C LYS A 943 12.74 -31.67 -32.55
N ARG A 944 13.88 -31.54 -31.86
CA ARG A 944 15.21 -31.95 -32.34
C ARG A 944 15.44 -33.45 -32.23
N VAL A 945 14.70 -34.13 -31.35
CA VAL A 945 14.69 -35.59 -31.15
C VAL A 945 13.25 -36.08 -31.09
N ASP A 946 13.04 -37.40 -30.93
CA ASP A 946 11.72 -37.93 -30.58
C ASP A 946 11.54 -37.96 -29.05
N PRO A 947 10.90 -36.94 -28.45
CA PRO A 947 10.81 -36.85 -26.99
C PRO A 947 9.90 -37.95 -26.40
N PHE A 948 8.95 -38.46 -27.18
CA PHE A 948 8.05 -39.52 -26.73
C PHE A 948 8.79 -40.82 -26.55
N SER A 949 9.54 -41.27 -27.56
CA SER A 949 10.34 -42.49 -27.45
C SER A 949 11.29 -42.45 -26.25
N LEU A 950 11.96 -41.32 -26.01
CA LEU A 950 12.86 -41.18 -24.86
C LEU A 950 12.14 -41.29 -23.52
N VAL A 951 11.09 -40.48 -23.30
CA VAL A 951 10.37 -40.43 -22.02
C VAL A 951 9.66 -41.76 -21.76
N PHE A 952 8.99 -42.31 -22.76
CA PHE A 952 8.22 -43.53 -22.58
C PHE A 952 9.10 -44.78 -22.45
N ASN A 953 10.32 -44.81 -23.02
CA ASN A 953 11.29 -45.87 -22.71
C ASN A 953 11.64 -45.89 -21.21
N ILE A 954 11.78 -44.72 -20.57
CA ILE A 954 12.02 -44.62 -19.13
C ILE A 954 10.80 -45.12 -18.35
N VAL A 955 9.59 -44.71 -18.75
CA VAL A 955 8.33 -45.19 -18.14
C VAL A 955 8.21 -46.71 -18.25
N SER A 956 8.51 -47.29 -19.42
CA SER A 956 8.46 -48.73 -19.67
C SER A 956 9.44 -49.49 -18.77
N ASN A 957 10.69 -49.04 -18.70
CA ASN A 957 11.70 -49.63 -17.82
C ASN A 957 11.29 -49.55 -16.35
N TYR A 958 10.77 -48.40 -15.90
CA TYR A 958 10.29 -48.23 -14.53
C TYR A 958 9.08 -49.13 -14.23
N LYS A 959 8.13 -49.25 -15.18
CA LYS A 959 6.96 -50.12 -15.07
C LYS A 959 7.40 -51.58 -14.84
N THR A 960 8.28 -52.11 -15.70
CA THR A 960 8.76 -53.50 -15.62
C THR A 960 9.30 -53.86 -14.24
N ASN A 961 9.97 -52.91 -13.59
CA ASN A 961 10.63 -53.16 -12.31
C ASN A 961 9.73 -52.95 -11.08
N HIS A 962 8.64 -52.18 -11.20
CA HIS A 962 7.94 -51.64 -10.02
C HIS A 962 6.42 -51.70 -10.08
N TRP A 963 5.83 -52.04 -11.23
CA TRP A 963 4.38 -52.10 -11.39
C TRP A 963 3.82 -53.44 -10.87
N HIS A 964 3.56 -53.54 -9.57
CA HIS A 964 3.06 -54.75 -8.91
C HIS A 964 1.56 -54.67 -8.62
N ASN A 965 0.73 -55.17 -9.55
CA ASN A 965 -0.74 -55.38 -9.45
C ASN A 965 -1.63 -54.18 -9.04
N THR A 966 -1.07 -53.07 -8.57
CA THR A 966 -1.75 -51.80 -8.29
C THR A 966 -0.91 -50.63 -8.82
N THR A 967 -1.59 -49.53 -9.11
CA THR A 967 -1.03 -48.35 -9.78
C THR A 967 0.12 -47.70 -9.00
N ASP A 968 1.26 -47.45 -9.65
CA ASP A 968 2.38 -46.70 -9.05
C ASP A 968 2.11 -45.18 -9.03
N LYS A 969 2.29 -44.56 -7.85
CA LYS A 969 1.99 -43.14 -7.62
C LYS A 969 2.81 -42.19 -8.51
N ASN A 970 4.05 -42.52 -8.86
CA ASN A 970 4.92 -41.62 -9.63
C ASN A 970 4.52 -41.57 -11.11
N ILE A 971 4.18 -42.71 -11.69
CA ILE A 971 3.59 -42.77 -13.05
C ILE A 971 2.24 -42.03 -13.06
N GLN A 972 1.44 -42.15 -11.99
CA GLN A 972 0.20 -41.39 -11.85
C GLN A 972 0.42 -39.89 -11.81
N LEU A 973 1.41 -39.41 -11.05
CA LEU A 973 1.72 -37.98 -10.97
C LEU A 973 2.16 -37.42 -12.33
N PHE A 974 2.97 -38.15 -13.11
CA PHE A 974 3.31 -37.77 -14.47
C PHE A 974 2.08 -37.67 -15.39
N PHE A 975 1.19 -38.66 -15.30
CA PHE A 975 -0.06 -38.65 -16.04
C PHE A 975 -0.97 -37.47 -15.66
N ASP A 976 -1.13 -37.24 -14.35
CA ASP A 976 -1.97 -36.18 -13.82
C ASP A 976 -1.40 -34.80 -14.21
N GLU A 977 -0.06 -34.62 -14.25
CA GLU A 977 0.57 -33.39 -14.73
C GLU A 977 0.35 -33.16 -16.23
N PHE A 978 0.47 -34.20 -17.06
CA PHE A 978 0.15 -34.08 -18.50
C PHE A 978 -1.32 -33.72 -18.71
N THR A 979 -2.24 -34.42 -18.02
CA THR A 979 -3.68 -34.23 -18.20
C THR A 979 -4.21 -32.94 -17.57
N GLY A 980 -3.56 -32.40 -16.55
CA GLY A 980 -3.87 -31.09 -15.98
C GLY A 980 -3.65 -29.93 -16.95
N ASN A 981 -2.78 -30.11 -17.95
CA ASN A 981 -2.37 -29.06 -18.89
C ASN A 981 -3.06 -29.13 -20.27
N VAL A 982 -3.97 -30.08 -20.51
CA VAL A 982 -4.58 -30.35 -21.84
C VAL A 982 -5.45 -29.23 -22.43
N ASN A 983 -5.90 -28.29 -21.62
CA ASN A 983 -6.62 -27.11 -22.08
C ASN A 983 -5.70 -25.96 -22.52
N SER A 984 -4.40 -26.09 -22.25
CA SER A 984 -3.43 -25.11 -22.71
C SER A 984 -3.39 -25.11 -24.24
N ILE A 985 -3.28 -23.91 -24.83
CA ILE A 985 -3.28 -23.73 -26.30
C ILE A 985 -2.16 -24.51 -27.00
N PHE A 986 -1.15 -24.95 -26.24
CA PHE A 986 0.01 -25.67 -26.73
C PHE A 986 -0.23 -27.19 -26.88
N PHE A 987 -1.31 -27.74 -26.31
CA PHE A 987 -1.65 -29.16 -26.40
C PHE A 987 -2.51 -29.44 -27.65
N THR A 988 -1.85 -29.72 -28.77
CA THR A 988 -2.52 -30.04 -30.04
C THR A 988 -3.15 -31.43 -30.03
N SER A 989 -4.16 -31.65 -30.88
CA SER A 989 -4.77 -32.98 -31.06
C SER A 989 -3.72 -34.04 -31.46
N SER A 990 -2.74 -33.67 -32.29
CA SER A 990 -1.65 -34.56 -32.69
C SER A 990 -0.77 -35.01 -31.51
N LEU A 991 -0.45 -34.10 -30.58
CA LEU A 991 0.34 -34.40 -29.39
C LEU A 991 -0.39 -35.38 -28.48
N ILE A 992 -1.69 -35.15 -28.28
CA ILE A 992 -2.55 -36.00 -27.45
C ILE A 992 -2.67 -37.40 -28.06
N VAL A 993 -2.91 -37.49 -29.37
CA VAL A 993 -2.97 -38.78 -30.07
C VAL A 993 -1.66 -39.55 -29.90
N LYS A 994 -0.52 -38.88 -30.09
CA LYS A 994 0.79 -39.50 -29.88
C LYS A 994 0.99 -39.97 -28.43
N PHE A 995 0.60 -39.17 -27.44
CA PHE A 995 0.64 -39.60 -26.03
C PHE A 995 -0.23 -40.83 -25.78
N CYS A 996 -1.45 -40.86 -26.33
CA CYS A 996 -2.34 -42.00 -26.22
C CYS A 996 -1.73 -43.27 -26.83
N GLU A 997 -1.14 -43.18 -28.02
CA GLU A 997 -0.50 -44.32 -28.70
C GLU A 997 0.63 -44.93 -27.86
N PHE A 998 1.53 -44.09 -27.34
CA PHE A 998 2.60 -44.55 -26.46
C PHE A 998 2.05 -45.14 -25.15
N TRP A 999 1.04 -44.51 -24.55
CA TRP A 999 0.43 -45.02 -23.32
C TRP A 999 -0.26 -46.38 -23.52
N GLU A 1000 -1.08 -46.51 -24.58
CA GLU A 1000 -1.80 -47.73 -24.93
C GLU A 1000 -0.86 -48.87 -25.33
N SER A 1001 0.32 -48.55 -25.89
CA SER A 1001 1.37 -49.55 -26.17
C SER A 1001 2.00 -50.15 -24.90
N MET A 1002 1.91 -49.45 -23.76
CA MET A 1002 2.58 -49.84 -22.52
C MET A 1002 1.64 -50.36 -21.45
N PHE A 1003 0.42 -49.83 -21.37
CA PHE A 1003 -0.55 -50.20 -20.36
C PHE A 1003 -1.81 -50.76 -21.01
N THR A 1004 -2.18 -51.97 -20.62
CA THR A 1004 -3.49 -52.49 -20.96
C THR A 1004 -4.58 -51.68 -20.22
N PRO A 1005 -5.80 -51.60 -20.79
CA PRO A 1005 -6.91 -50.95 -20.12
C PRO A 1005 -7.20 -51.48 -18.71
N VAL A 1006 -6.89 -52.75 -18.43
CA VAL A 1006 -7.09 -53.37 -17.10
C VAL A 1006 -6.04 -52.87 -16.10
N GLU A 1007 -4.78 -52.74 -16.52
CA GLU A 1007 -3.69 -52.26 -15.66
C GLU A 1007 -3.85 -50.79 -15.25
N ALA A 1008 -4.33 -49.94 -16.17
CA ALA A 1008 -4.40 -48.49 -15.98
C ALA A 1008 -5.76 -47.92 -16.41
N PHE A 1009 -6.86 -48.53 -15.96
CA PHE A 1009 -8.21 -48.18 -16.39
C PHE A 1009 -8.54 -46.69 -16.20
N LYS A 1010 -8.06 -46.09 -15.09
CA LYS A 1010 -8.26 -44.66 -14.83
C LYS A 1010 -7.72 -43.81 -15.97
N GLN A 1011 -6.46 -44.04 -16.30
CA GLN A 1011 -5.71 -43.28 -17.29
C GLN A 1011 -6.25 -43.53 -18.69
N TYR A 1012 -6.55 -44.80 -19.03
CA TYR A 1012 -7.19 -45.17 -20.28
C TYR A 1012 -8.50 -44.42 -20.49
N ALA A 1013 -9.39 -44.41 -19.49
CA ALA A 1013 -10.68 -43.73 -19.56
C ALA A 1013 -10.54 -42.20 -19.71
N ILE A 1014 -9.54 -41.60 -19.06
CA ILE A 1014 -9.28 -40.16 -19.15
C ILE A 1014 -8.72 -39.80 -20.54
N LEU A 1015 -7.71 -40.52 -21.04
CA LEU A 1015 -7.11 -40.27 -22.35
C LEU A 1015 -8.11 -40.45 -23.50
N LYS A 1016 -8.95 -41.49 -23.42
CA LYS A 1016 -9.99 -41.72 -24.44
C LYS A 1016 -10.93 -40.53 -24.54
N GLN A 1017 -11.31 -39.95 -23.40
CA GLN A 1017 -12.17 -38.77 -23.37
C GLN A 1017 -11.50 -37.51 -23.89
N ILE A 1018 -10.24 -37.25 -23.51
CA ILE A 1018 -9.48 -36.11 -24.04
C ILE A 1018 -9.38 -36.24 -25.58
N LYS A 1019 -9.05 -37.43 -26.08
CA LYS A 1019 -8.96 -37.72 -27.51
C LYS A 1019 -10.32 -37.47 -28.21
N MET A 1020 -11.40 -38.04 -27.68
CA MET A 1020 -12.76 -37.81 -28.21
C MET A 1020 -13.14 -36.33 -28.21
N TYR A 1021 -12.79 -35.58 -27.18
CA TYR A 1021 -13.11 -34.15 -27.11
C TYR A 1021 -12.36 -33.34 -28.19
N LYS A 1022 -11.08 -33.64 -28.39
CA LYS A 1022 -10.22 -32.95 -29.35
C LYS A 1022 -10.46 -33.35 -30.81
N GLU A 1023 -10.81 -34.61 -31.07
CA GLU A 1023 -11.17 -35.10 -32.42
C GLU A 1023 -12.49 -34.50 -32.93
N ASN A 1024 -13.40 -34.15 -32.03
CA ASN A 1024 -14.68 -33.55 -32.39
C ASN A 1024 -14.62 -32.02 -32.54
N SER A 1025 -13.43 -31.42 -32.63
CA SER A 1025 -13.24 -29.95 -32.68
C SER A 1025 -13.99 -29.23 -31.55
N GLU A 1026 -14.05 -29.85 -30.36
CA GLU A 1026 -14.75 -29.31 -29.19
C GLU A 1026 -16.28 -29.18 -29.40
N ASN A 1027 -16.84 -29.85 -30.42
CA ASN A 1027 -18.27 -30.00 -30.62
C ASN A 1027 -18.87 -30.90 -29.52
N LEU A 1028 -19.54 -30.26 -28.56
CA LEU A 1028 -20.10 -30.93 -27.40
C LEU A 1028 -21.12 -32.03 -27.73
N GLU A 1029 -21.92 -31.86 -28.79
CA GLU A 1029 -22.95 -32.82 -29.17
C GLU A 1029 -22.33 -34.13 -29.69
N SER A 1030 -21.31 -34.00 -30.55
CA SER A 1030 -20.59 -35.14 -31.11
C SER A 1030 -19.71 -35.82 -30.06
N TYR A 1031 -19.08 -35.03 -29.18
CA TYR A 1031 -18.34 -35.55 -28.04
C TYR A 1031 -19.23 -36.37 -27.08
N ALA A 1032 -20.43 -35.87 -26.74
CA ALA A 1032 -21.38 -36.60 -25.88
C ALA A 1032 -21.81 -37.94 -26.47
N LYS A 1033 -22.07 -38.01 -27.79
CA LYS A 1033 -22.38 -39.27 -28.48
C LYS A 1033 -21.23 -40.28 -28.38
N ASN A 1034 -19.99 -39.82 -28.56
CA ASN A 1034 -18.82 -40.69 -28.46
C ASN A 1034 -18.59 -41.17 -27.01
N VAL A 1035 -18.83 -40.32 -26.01
CA VAL A 1035 -18.78 -40.72 -24.59
C VAL A 1035 -19.85 -41.77 -24.28
N ILE A 1036 -21.08 -41.63 -24.78
CA ILE A 1036 -22.12 -42.65 -24.62
C ILE A 1036 -21.67 -43.98 -25.17
N LYS A 1037 -21.21 -44.00 -26.43
CA LYS A 1037 -20.71 -45.20 -27.08
C LYS A 1037 -19.58 -45.86 -26.26
N PHE A 1038 -18.61 -45.06 -25.79
CA PHE A 1038 -17.50 -45.55 -24.97
C PHE A 1038 -17.96 -46.16 -23.64
N VAL A 1039 -18.96 -45.56 -23.00
CA VAL A 1039 -19.51 -46.04 -21.72
C VAL A 1039 -20.22 -47.37 -21.90
N GLU A 1040 -20.96 -47.53 -22.99
CA GLU A 1040 -21.65 -48.78 -23.33
C GLU A 1040 -20.68 -49.90 -23.72
N GLU A 1041 -19.69 -49.60 -24.56
CA GLU A 1041 -18.63 -50.55 -24.89
C GLU A 1041 -17.89 -51.00 -23.62
N SER A 1042 -17.58 -50.08 -22.72
CA SER A 1042 -16.95 -50.39 -21.43
C SER A 1042 -17.85 -51.24 -20.52
N TYR A 1043 -19.16 -50.95 -20.49
CA TYR A 1043 -20.14 -51.73 -19.75
C TYR A 1043 -20.18 -53.19 -20.23
N THR A 1044 -20.20 -53.40 -21.54
CA THR A 1044 -20.24 -54.72 -22.16
C THR A 1044 -18.95 -55.51 -21.91
N ILE A 1045 -17.79 -54.85 -21.98
CA ILE A 1045 -16.48 -55.51 -21.86
C ILE A 1045 -16.13 -55.83 -20.39
N TYR A 1046 -16.36 -54.89 -19.47
CA TYR A 1046 -15.86 -54.99 -18.08
C TYR A 1046 -16.96 -55.24 -17.05
N GLY A 1047 -18.22 -55.29 -17.47
CA GLY A 1047 -19.39 -55.55 -16.62
C GLY A 1047 -19.90 -54.33 -15.84
N PRO A 1048 -21.01 -54.48 -15.11
CA PRO A 1048 -21.77 -53.35 -14.56
C PRO A 1048 -21.04 -52.53 -13.48
N LEU A 1049 -20.11 -53.14 -12.73
CA LEU A 1049 -19.38 -52.47 -11.66
C LEU A 1049 -18.41 -51.39 -12.18
N ILE A 1050 -18.01 -51.46 -13.46
CA ILE A 1050 -17.04 -50.50 -14.04
C ILE A 1050 -17.64 -49.09 -14.16
N ILE A 1051 -18.97 -48.98 -14.25
CA ILE A 1051 -19.65 -47.71 -14.53
C ILE A 1051 -19.45 -46.69 -13.43
N PHE A 1052 -19.43 -47.10 -12.16
CA PHE A 1052 -19.19 -46.17 -11.06
C PHE A 1052 -17.79 -45.56 -11.14
N LYS A 1053 -16.79 -46.38 -11.47
CA LYS A 1053 -15.43 -45.91 -11.70
C LYS A 1053 -15.43 -45.00 -12.92
N LEU A 1054 -15.88 -45.48 -14.08
CA LEU A 1054 -15.89 -44.72 -15.33
C LEU A 1054 -16.59 -43.36 -15.18
N ALA A 1055 -17.73 -43.31 -14.50
CA ALA A 1055 -18.48 -42.08 -14.25
C ALA A 1055 -17.71 -41.06 -13.42
N ALA A 1056 -17.00 -41.48 -12.36
CA ALA A 1056 -16.14 -40.59 -11.60
C ALA A 1056 -14.99 -40.01 -12.46
N HIS A 1057 -14.50 -40.77 -13.43
CA HIS A 1057 -13.40 -40.35 -14.31
C HIS A 1057 -13.89 -39.40 -15.40
N VAL A 1058 -15.06 -39.69 -15.98
CA VAL A 1058 -15.76 -38.81 -16.90
C VAL A 1058 -16.07 -37.48 -16.21
N LYS A 1059 -16.54 -37.50 -14.97
CA LYS A 1059 -16.73 -36.30 -14.16
C LYS A 1059 -15.43 -35.52 -13.94
N TYR A 1060 -14.37 -36.20 -13.50
CA TYR A 1060 -13.07 -35.58 -13.25
C TYR A 1060 -12.53 -34.84 -14.48
N ILE A 1061 -12.44 -35.53 -15.63
CA ILE A 1061 -11.83 -34.92 -16.82
C ILE A 1061 -12.69 -33.82 -17.43
N ASN A 1062 -14.02 -33.94 -17.37
CA ASN A 1062 -14.90 -32.88 -17.86
C ASN A 1062 -14.88 -31.64 -16.96
N ASN A 1063 -14.50 -31.75 -15.69
CA ASN A 1063 -14.22 -30.57 -14.86
C ASN A 1063 -12.97 -29.82 -15.30
N ILE A 1064 -12.01 -30.52 -15.90
CA ILE A 1064 -10.84 -29.92 -16.52
C ILE A 1064 -11.25 -29.35 -17.88
N LEU A 1065 -11.77 -30.17 -18.80
CA LEU A 1065 -12.03 -29.82 -20.20
C LEU A 1065 -13.14 -28.76 -20.39
N LEU A 1066 -14.19 -28.78 -19.57
CA LEU A 1066 -15.41 -28.01 -19.83
C LEU A 1066 -15.69 -26.95 -18.76
N SER A 1067 -16.04 -25.74 -19.22
CA SER A 1067 -16.61 -24.72 -18.34
C SER A 1067 -17.96 -25.17 -17.75
N ASP A 1068 -18.38 -24.57 -16.64
CA ASP A 1068 -19.64 -24.86 -15.95
C ASP A 1068 -20.87 -24.84 -16.86
N ASN A 1069 -20.89 -23.98 -17.89
CA ASN A 1069 -21.98 -23.89 -18.85
C ASN A 1069 -21.98 -25.04 -19.85
N PHE A 1070 -20.80 -25.42 -20.33
CA PHE A 1070 -20.65 -26.54 -21.24
C PHE A 1070 -20.85 -27.89 -20.53
N ARG A 1071 -20.50 -28.03 -19.25
CA ARG A 1071 -20.81 -29.26 -18.47
C ARG A 1071 -22.31 -29.58 -18.42
N ILE A 1072 -23.17 -28.57 -18.27
CA ILE A 1072 -24.63 -28.77 -18.29
C ILE A 1072 -25.11 -29.16 -19.68
N GLN A 1073 -24.62 -28.47 -20.72
CA GLN A 1073 -24.99 -28.81 -22.10
C GLN A 1073 -24.55 -30.22 -22.46
N PHE A 1074 -23.36 -30.64 -22.04
CA PHE A 1074 -22.85 -32.00 -22.21
C PHE A 1074 -23.81 -33.02 -21.60
N VAL A 1075 -24.25 -32.82 -20.36
CA VAL A 1075 -25.22 -33.73 -19.74
C VAL A 1075 -26.59 -33.70 -20.41
N LYS A 1076 -27.05 -32.55 -20.91
CA LYS A 1076 -28.28 -32.48 -21.72
C LYS A 1076 -28.15 -33.29 -23.02
N TYR A 1077 -26.97 -33.30 -23.65
CA TYR A 1077 -26.72 -34.17 -24.79
C TYR A 1077 -26.63 -35.65 -24.40
N LEU A 1078 -26.04 -35.98 -23.24
CA LEU A 1078 -26.07 -37.36 -22.72
C LEU A 1078 -27.51 -37.84 -22.49
N LEU A 1079 -28.38 -36.99 -21.95
CA LEU A 1079 -29.81 -37.28 -21.77
C LEU A 1079 -30.53 -37.45 -23.11
N LYS A 1080 -30.26 -36.55 -24.08
CA LYS A 1080 -30.85 -36.59 -25.42
C LYS A 1080 -30.52 -37.88 -26.17
N PHE A 1081 -29.32 -38.41 -26.00
CA PHE A 1081 -28.83 -39.60 -26.72
C PHE A 1081 -28.70 -40.84 -25.84
N LYS A 1082 -29.31 -40.83 -24.66
CA LYS A 1082 -29.33 -41.97 -23.75
C LYS A 1082 -29.84 -43.23 -24.46
N THR A 1083 -29.10 -44.32 -24.31
CA THR A 1083 -29.39 -45.63 -24.93
C THR A 1083 -29.40 -46.79 -23.94
N SER A 1084 -28.93 -46.60 -22.70
CA SER A 1084 -28.86 -47.66 -21.69
C SER A 1084 -28.84 -47.15 -20.25
N ILE A 1085 -29.03 -48.08 -19.30
CA ILE A 1085 -28.95 -47.83 -17.85
C ILE A 1085 -27.57 -47.36 -17.38
N ALA A 1086 -26.50 -47.73 -18.09
CA ALA A 1086 -25.15 -47.28 -17.79
C ALA A 1086 -25.02 -45.76 -17.93
N ILE A 1087 -25.71 -45.18 -18.91
CA ILE A 1087 -25.76 -43.73 -19.14
C ILE A 1087 -26.56 -43.02 -18.04
N ASP A 1088 -27.63 -43.64 -17.52
CA ASP A 1088 -28.37 -43.09 -16.39
C ASP A 1088 -27.53 -43.01 -15.12
N ILE A 1089 -26.76 -44.05 -14.83
CA ILE A 1089 -25.84 -44.07 -13.68
C ILE A 1089 -24.73 -43.02 -13.88
N LEU A 1090 -24.19 -42.88 -15.10
CA LEU A 1090 -23.23 -41.84 -15.43
C LEU A 1090 -23.80 -40.44 -15.17
N ILE A 1091 -24.98 -40.15 -15.70
CA ILE A 1091 -25.64 -38.85 -15.53
C ILE A 1091 -25.89 -38.57 -14.04
N LEU A 1092 -26.34 -39.58 -13.28
CA LEU A 1092 -26.58 -39.46 -11.85
C LEU A 1092 -25.33 -38.99 -11.08
N GLN A 1093 -24.12 -39.45 -11.45
CA GLN A 1093 -22.87 -39.02 -10.81
C GLN A 1093 -22.50 -37.55 -11.08
N PHE A 1094 -23.05 -36.94 -12.13
CA PHE A 1094 -22.86 -35.52 -12.43
C PHE A 1094 -23.83 -34.60 -11.68
N VAL A 1095 -24.93 -35.16 -11.13
CA VAL A 1095 -26.04 -34.41 -10.56
C VAL A 1095 -25.62 -33.48 -9.42
N ASP A 1096 -24.68 -33.91 -8.58
CA ASP A 1096 -24.20 -33.12 -7.43
C ASP A 1096 -23.37 -31.88 -7.80
N VAL A 1097 -22.97 -31.75 -9.06
CA VAL A 1097 -22.23 -30.58 -9.57
C VAL A 1097 -23.17 -29.56 -10.23
N PHE A 1098 -24.45 -29.92 -10.39
CA PHE A 1098 -25.45 -29.07 -11.02
C PHE A 1098 -26.31 -28.33 -10.01
N LEU A 1099 -26.99 -27.31 -10.51
CA LEU A 1099 -27.78 -26.42 -9.68
C LEU A 1099 -29.15 -27.01 -9.46
N GLU A 1100 -29.78 -26.75 -8.31
CA GLU A 1100 -31.02 -27.44 -7.92
C GLU A 1100 -32.05 -27.53 -9.06
N LYS A 1101 -32.25 -26.47 -9.85
CA LYS A 1101 -33.15 -26.50 -11.01
C LYS A 1101 -32.75 -27.51 -12.10
N ASP A 1102 -31.48 -27.51 -12.53
CA ASP A 1102 -30.98 -28.46 -13.53
C ASP A 1102 -30.87 -29.88 -12.92
N LYS A 1103 -30.53 -29.98 -11.63
CA LYS A 1103 -30.55 -31.22 -10.84
C LYS A 1103 -31.96 -31.83 -10.79
N TYR A 1104 -33.00 -31.04 -10.49
CA TYR A 1104 -34.39 -31.49 -10.49
C TYR A 1104 -34.90 -31.87 -11.89
N GLU A 1105 -34.55 -31.12 -12.93
CA GLU A 1105 -34.94 -31.45 -14.31
C GLU A 1105 -34.31 -32.78 -14.76
N ILE A 1106 -33.03 -32.97 -14.46
CA ILE A 1106 -32.30 -34.22 -14.75
C ILE A 1106 -32.84 -35.37 -13.89
N LEU A 1107 -33.05 -35.18 -12.58
CA LEU A 1107 -33.56 -36.21 -11.68
C LEU A 1107 -35.01 -36.61 -12.02
N ASN A 1108 -35.88 -35.66 -12.37
CA ASN A 1108 -37.24 -35.97 -12.83
C ASN A 1108 -37.26 -36.73 -14.15
N PHE A 1109 -36.27 -36.51 -15.03
CA PHE A 1109 -36.14 -37.29 -16.25
C PHE A 1109 -35.62 -38.71 -15.96
N LEU A 1110 -34.68 -38.83 -15.01
CA LEU A 1110 -34.12 -40.12 -14.58
C LEU A 1110 -35.10 -40.97 -13.77
N SER A 1111 -36.02 -40.36 -13.01
CA SER A 1111 -36.99 -41.06 -12.15
C SER A 1111 -37.98 -41.95 -12.92
N GLN A 1112 -38.10 -41.72 -14.23
CA GLN A 1112 -38.93 -42.51 -15.15
C GLN A 1112 -38.28 -43.84 -15.56
N ASN A 1113 -37.08 -44.18 -15.05
CA ASN A 1113 -36.43 -45.47 -15.33
C ASN A 1113 -36.88 -46.55 -14.34
N ASP A 1114 -37.61 -47.56 -14.80
CA ASP A 1114 -38.17 -48.64 -13.96
C ASP A 1114 -37.16 -49.69 -13.48
N ASN A 1115 -35.87 -49.55 -13.80
CA ASN A 1115 -34.87 -50.53 -13.38
C ASN A 1115 -34.58 -50.46 -11.87
N ILE A 1116 -34.83 -51.57 -11.18
CA ILE A 1116 -34.69 -51.71 -9.72
C ILE A 1116 -33.30 -51.32 -9.20
N SER A 1117 -32.23 -51.71 -9.89
CA SER A 1117 -30.85 -51.39 -9.48
C SER A 1117 -30.54 -49.90 -9.62
N PHE A 1118 -31.09 -49.24 -10.64
CA PHE A 1118 -30.97 -47.79 -10.80
C PHE A 1118 -31.80 -47.05 -9.73
N GLN A 1119 -33.02 -47.50 -9.46
CA GLN A 1119 -33.92 -46.89 -8.48
C GLN A 1119 -33.35 -46.95 -7.05
N ILE A 1120 -32.64 -48.01 -6.67
CA ILE A 1120 -31.94 -48.09 -5.37
C ILE A 1120 -30.87 -46.99 -5.26
N LEU A 1121 -30.09 -46.77 -6.31
CA LEU A 1121 -29.05 -45.73 -6.38
C LEU A 1121 -29.62 -44.32 -6.43
N TYR A 1122 -30.63 -44.11 -7.27
CA TYR A 1122 -31.39 -42.86 -7.36
C TYR A 1122 -31.97 -42.46 -6.00
N ASN A 1123 -32.57 -43.40 -5.27
CA ASN A 1123 -33.10 -43.16 -3.93
C ASN A 1123 -32.03 -42.94 -2.86
N SER A 1124 -30.83 -43.53 -3.01
CA SER A 1124 -29.70 -43.24 -2.10
C SER A 1124 -29.20 -41.79 -2.23
N GLN A 1125 -29.15 -41.27 -3.46
CA GLN A 1125 -28.77 -39.88 -3.78
C GLN A 1125 -29.85 -38.84 -3.44
N LEU A 1126 -31.09 -39.27 -3.19
CA LEU A 1126 -32.17 -38.40 -2.69
C LEU A 1126 -32.22 -38.29 -1.16
N ARG A 1127 -31.51 -39.17 -0.44
CA ARG A 1127 -31.45 -39.19 1.04
C ARG A 1127 -30.30 -38.36 1.61
N ASP A 1128 -29.24 -38.17 0.85
CA ASP A 1128 -28.14 -37.21 1.10
C ASP A 1128 -28.50 -35.82 0.54
#